data_AF-A0A3S8U7S0-F1
#
_entry.id   AF-A0A3S8U7S0-F1
#
_cell.length_a   1.000
_cell.length_b   1.000
_cell.length_c   1.000
_cell.angle_alpha   90.00
_cell.angle_beta   90.00
_cell.angle_gamma   90.00
#
_symmetry.space_group_name_H-M   'P 1'
#
loop_
_entity.id
_entity.type
_entity.pdbx_description
1 polymer ?
#
loop_
_entity_poly.entity_id
_entity_poly.type
_entity_poly.pdbx_seq_one_letter_code
_entity_poly.pdbx_strand_id
1 'polypeptide(L)'
;MAFTADAIRDGHLCVIWVDDMIDVYTWRDTFGLRIQTPNLDRLMAGAVRFSNAYATVPLCAPCRAELATGLSPFRSGLVDLNRFWSDVLAPEKAWAYDLRRAGFHTFTTGKVDANYRPMREDYRRLLFHENPLVQDSGDRTCVKVYLDGGPGIQGTNHPNDKGEQDDRFYDFWVAENAIRYLDRADPARRQLIQLGFKHPHYNLDCPDRFYQLYDPAEIRWPSIASPEDQFGPQPGFAVYEAAYIANGHWTPERSSDEAWRQVVRAYFAAISHVDHEIGRFMQALEASPLGDNTTVVFLSDNGFNLGNHDSFHKMSQWDSAAHVPLAIWHKRMAGREVDLPVSLGNVPKTLMQIAGLPPRPDWTQGQSLLPLVDASFGSYDRSQSPVTSVFGTLSVRPSTEGLTHLRYFRYPNGEEHVYDIVADPGETANLKDSAPLESLRAELVQGALGLGLDLRGFENPERGVNAMMAVDGSVILAGGGGDTDYWAYGADAEKIREERDGGLDTLWYMAGPDDYVLHCPPHVERIRIATVVARNETGGGEVRKTLKIVAHPDSPIHFETSERVEVDVTGSDRGDIMLGPKYGSATFRGGAGNDELRAIATLTSSRHAFYGGAGNDTLSGGPGKDTLDGGTGDDVIFGRGNNNRIYGGHGNDRIVDGDGSSVIHTGPGRNVVTLGDGDDVVHVGAGVNQIDAGTGAVVFHIAYGGVTVIQRWGPTMRLDLSEWPGMPEITAMGEGRVQLRLALSVVDLFGVANPGAVASQIDGPEARPEPKRKKREKSK
;
A
#
# COMPACT_ATOMS: atom_id res chain seq x y z
N MET A 1 -16.07 21.49 -37.98
CA MET A 1 -17.33 20.89 -37.48
C MET A 1 -17.30 20.93 -35.96
N ALA A 2 -18.42 21.16 -35.28
CA ALA A 2 -18.47 21.21 -33.82
C ALA A 2 -18.23 19.84 -33.18
N PHE A 3 -17.69 19.82 -31.95
CA PHE A 3 -17.60 18.62 -31.11
C PHE A 3 -18.96 18.42 -30.42
N THR A 4 -19.79 17.53 -30.96
CA THR A 4 -21.14 17.21 -30.46
C THR A 4 -21.31 15.71 -30.32
N ALA A 5 -22.33 15.28 -29.58
CA ALA A 5 -22.60 13.85 -29.35
C ALA A 5 -22.73 13.03 -30.64
N ASP A 6 -23.38 13.58 -31.66
CA ASP A 6 -23.54 12.92 -32.96
C ASP A 6 -22.23 12.86 -33.75
N ALA A 7 -21.40 13.89 -33.63
CA ALA A 7 -20.17 14.02 -34.41
C ALA A 7 -19.07 13.04 -33.98
N ILE A 8 -19.10 12.56 -32.73
CA ILE A 8 -18.08 11.67 -32.15
C ILE A 8 -18.59 10.25 -31.88
N ARG A 9 -19.86 9.95 -32.19
CA ARG A 9 -20.53 8.69 -31.82
C ARG A 9 -19.77 7.44 -32.28
N ASP A 10 -19.22 7.49 -33.49
CA ASP A 10 -18.44 6.41 -34.10
C ASP A 10 -16.92 6.62 -33.95
N GLY A 11 -16.53 7.54 -33.06
CA GLY A 11 -15.14 7.91 -32.79
C GLY A 11 -14.33 6.83 -32.08
N HIS A 12 -13.02 7.00 -32.18
CA HIS A 12 -12.02 6.30 -31.39
C HIS A 12 -11.81 7.02 -30.04
N LEU A 13 -11.33 6.27 -29.06
CA LEU A 13 -11.05 6.76 -27.72
C LEU A 13 -9.57 6.52 -27.39
N CYS A 14 -8.90 7.57 -26.93
CA CYS A 14 -7.55 7.50 -26.39
C CYS A 14 -7.55 8.04 -24.96
N VAL A 15 -6.90 7.35 -24.03
CA VAL A 15 -6.71 7.82 -22.66
C VAL A 15 -5.23 7.81 -22.31
N ILE A 16 -4.69 8.98 -21.98
CA ILE A 16 -3.30 9.17 -21.56
C ILE A 16 -3.30 9.36 -20.04
N TRP A 17 -2.61 8.46 -19.35
CA TRP A 17 -2.47 8.43 -17.91
C TRP A 17 -1.03 8.78 -17.56
N VAL A 18 -0.85 9.76 -16.69
CA VAL A 18 0.45 10.07 -16.09
C VAL A 18 0.38 9.75 -14.59
N ASP A 19 1.47 9.24 -14.04
CA ASP A 19 1.55 8.83 -12.64
C ASP A 19 2.20 9.93 -11.81
N ASP A 20 1.54 10.38 -10.75
CA ASP A 20 2.04 11.37 -9.80
C ASP A 20 2.37 12.76 -10.42
N MET A 21 1.71 13.15 -11.52
CA MET A 21 1.91 14.48 -12.12
C MET A 21 1.04 15.55 -11.42
N ILE A 22 1.71 16.45 -10.70
CA ILE A 22 1.14 17.72 -10.20
C ILE A 22 0.47 18.51 -11.33
N ASP A 23 -0.58 19.31 -11.04
CA ASP A 23 -1.14 20.20 -12.07
C ASP A 23 -0.12 21.25 -12.52
N VAL A 24 0.57 20.95 -13.61
CA VAL A 24 1.62 21.80 -14.15
C VAL A 24 1.11 23.21 -14.49
N TYR A 25 -0.17 23.41 -14.74
CA TYR A 25 -0.69 24.75 -15.06
C TYR A 25 -0.83 25.65 -13.84
N THR A 26 -1.15 25.05 -12.69
CA THR A 26 -1.21 25.74 -11.39
C THR A 26 0.19 25.94 -10.82
N TRP A 27 1.08 24.95 -10.96
CA TRP A 27 2.33 24.90 -10.20
C TRP A 27 3.61 25.21 -10.99
N ARG A 28 3.56 25.34 -12.32
CA ARG A 28 4.78 25.40 -13.15
C ARG A 28 5.69 26.58 -12.90
N ASP A 29 5.18 27.72 -12.43
CA ASP A 29 5.98 28.94 -12.24
C ASP A 29 6.30 29.18 -10.75
N THR A 30 5.91 28.28 -9.86
CA THR A 30 5.90 28.51 -8.40
C THR A 30 7.29 28.37 -7.76
N PHE A 31 8.18 27.58 -8.35
CA PHE A 31 9.49 27.23 -7.74
C PHE A 31 10.66 28.08 -8.27
N GLY A 32 10.38 29.30 -8.75
CA GLY A 32 11.38 30.23 -9.31
C GLY A 32 11.78 29.97 -10.76
N LEU A 33 11.44 28.80 -11.29
CA LEU A 33 11.63 28.40 -12.68
C LEU A 33 10.35 27.80 -13.25
N ARG A 34 10.18 27.92 -14.57
CA ARG A 34 9.05 27.35 -15.31
C ARG A 34 9.28 25.89 -15.68
N ILE A 35 8.37 25.00 -15.30
CA ILE A 35 8.32 23.61 -15.83
C ILE A 35 8.07 23.65 -17.35
N GLN A 36 8.97 23.06 -18.13
CA GLN A 36 8.94 23.04 -19.59
C GLN A 36 8.07 21.90 -20.11
N THR A 37 6.89 22.23 -20.65
CA THR A 37 5.92 21.28 -21.21
C THR A 37 5.34 21.74 -22.56
N PRO A 38 6.17 21.98 -23.59
CA PRO A 38 5.71 22.54 -24.86
C PRO A 38 4.68 21.67 -25.59
N ASN A 39 4.71 20.34 -25.42
CA ASN A 39 3.78 19.45 -26.11
C ASN A 39 2.41 19.40 -25.41
N LEU A 40 2.39 19.42 -24.08
CA LEU A 40 1.17 19.59 -23.30
C LEU A 40 0.59 20.98 -23.54
N ASP A 41 1.41 22.05 -23.61
CA ASP A 41 0.93 23.39 -23.98
C ASP A 41 0.25 23.38 -25.37
N ARG A 42 0.82 22.68 -26.35
CA ARG A 42 0.21 22.48 -27.68
C ARG A 42 -1.10 21.68 -27.61
N LEU A 43 -1.14 20.62 -26.81
CA LEU A 43 -2.34 19.81 -26.59
C LEU A 43 -3.45 20.66 -25.97
N MET A 44 -3.14 21.36 -24.87
CA MET A 44 -4.11 22.17 -24.12
C MET A 44 -4.62 23.38 -24.92
N ALA A 45 -3.82 23.94 -25.82
CA ALA A 45 -4.27 24.99 -26.74
C ALA A 45 -5.41 24.54 -27.68
N GLY A 46 -5.59 23.23 -27.89
CA GLY A 46 -6.68 22.64 -28.65
C GLY A 46 -7.71 21.87 -27.82
N ALA A 47 -7.58 21.86 -26.50
CA ALA A 47 -8.38 21.03 -25.59
C ALA A 47 -9.33 21.86 -24.72
N VAL A 48 -10.34 21.21 -24.16
CA VAL A 48 -11.03 21.71 -22.98
C VAL A 48 -10.26 21.24 -21.75
N ARG A 49 -9.59 22.17 -21.06
CA ARG A 49 -8.87 21.90 -19.80
C ARG A 49 -9.79 22.15 -18.61
N PHE A 50 -9.78 21.23 -17.65
CA PHE A 50 -10.47 21.37 -16.38
C PHE A 50 -9.44 21.80 -15.33
N SER A 51 -9.46 23.07 -14.94
CA SER A 51 -8.38 23.67 -14.13
C SER A 51 -8.53 23.47 -12.63
N ASN A 52 -9.55 22.74 -12.19
CA ASN A 52 -9.80 22.38 -10.79
C ASN A 52 -10.26 20.90 -10.72
N ALA A 53 -9.43 19.97 -11.19
CA ALA A 53 -9.75 18.54 -11.20
C ALA A 53 -9.08 17.80 -10.03
N TYR A 54 -9.85 16.97 -9.31
CA TYR A 54 -9.39 16.36 -8.06
C TYR A 54 -9.50 14.84 -8.04
N ALA A 55 -8.45 14.17 -7.56
CA ALA A 55 -8.45 12.76 -7.24
C ALA A 55 -9.26 12.50 -5.97
N THR A 56 -10.11 11.46 -5.97
CA THR A 56 -10.88 11.11 -4.77
C THR A 56 -10.01 10.47 -3.70
N VAL A 57 -8.98 9.71 -4.06
CA VAL A 57 -7.94 9.23 -3.13
C VAL A 57 -6.58 9.47 -3.79
N PRO A 58 -5.75 10.42 -3.31
CA PRO A 58 -4.47 10.79 -3.92
C PRO A 58 -3.38 9.75 -3.66
N LEU A 59 -3.61 8.54 -4.18
CA LEU A 59 -2.75 7.35 -4.15
C LEU A 59 -2.99 6.55 -5.45
N CYS A 60 -1.94 5.97 -6.03
CA CYS A 60 -2.03 5.33 -7.34
C CYS A 60 -3.08 4.22 -7.43
N ALA A 61 -2.99 3.20 -6.56
CA ALA A 61 -3.85 2.02 -6.63
C ALA A 61 -5.35 2.34 -6.49
N PRO A 62 -5.80 3.08 -5.46
CA PRO A 62 -7.22 3.38 -5.29
C PRO A 62 -7.76 4.34 -6.35
N CYS A 63 -7.00 5.37 -6.76
CA CYS A 63 -7.46 6.28 -7.81
C CYS A 63 -7.59 5.55 -9.17
N ARG A 64 -6.61 4.73 -9.54
CA ARG A 64 -6.68 3.96 -10.78
C ARG A 64 -7.74 2.88 -10.73
N ALA A 65 -8.05 2.33 -9.54
CA ALA A 65 -9.19 1.43 -9.37
C ALA A 65 -10.52 2.13 -9.67
N GLU A 66 -10.73 3.32 -9.10
CA GLU A 66 -11.91 4.15 -9.39
C GLU A 66 -12.00 4.48 -10.87
N LEU A 67 -10.90 4.94 -11.48
CA LEU A 67 -10.87 5.31 -12.88
C LEU A 67 -11.07 4.11 -13.81
N ALA A 68 -10.56 2.92 -13.47
CA ALA A 68 -10.71 1.72 -14.30
C ALA A 68 -12.11 1.08 -14.17
N THR A 69 -12.76 1.21 -13.01
CA THR A 69 -14.00 0.47 -12.71
C THR A 69 -15.25 1.33 -12.59
N GLY A 70 -15.10 2.65 -12.40
CA GLY A 70 -16.19 3.57 -12.06
C GLY A 70 -16.75 3.43 -10.65
N LEU A 71 -16.18 2.54 -9.83
CA LEU A 71 -16.63 2.29 -8.46
C LEU A 71 -15.89 3.17 -7.47
N SER A 72 -16.62 3.67 -6.48
CA SER A 72 -16.04 4.47 -5.41
C SER A 72 -15.03 3.68 -4.59
N PRO A 73 -13.96 4.32 -4.08
CA PRO A 73 -13.08 3.74 -3.07
C PRO A 73 -13.84 3.15 -1.86
N PHE A 74 -14.90 3.83 -1.38
CA PHE A 74 -15.71 3.36 -0.25
C PHE A 74 -16.65 2.20 -0.57
N ARG A 75 -16.94 1.96 -1.85
CA ARG A 75 -17.75 0.81 -2.31
C ARG A 75 -16.89 -0.41 -2.66
N SER A 76 -15.68 -0.16 -3.11
CA SER A 76 -14.73 -1.19 -3.51
C SER A 76 -13.86 -1.67 -2.34
N GLY A 77 -13.79 -0.91 -1.24
CA GLY A 77 -12.87 -1.17 -0.13
C GLY A 77 -11.39 -0.99 -0.52
N LEU A 78 -11.13 -0.26 -1.62
CA LEU A 78 -9.80 0.03 -2.17
C LEU A 78 -9.47 1.48 -1.85
N VAL A 79 -8.87 1.70 -0.68
CA VAL A 79 -8.55 3.02 -0.12
C VAL A 79 -7.06 3.15 0.26
N ASP A 80 -6.29 2.09 0.07
CA ASP A 80 -4.89 1.94 0.45
C ASP A 80 -4.03 1.40 -0.73
N LEU A 81 -2.74 1.18 -0.50
CA LEU A 81 -1.80 0.64 -1.49
C LEU A 81 -1.51 -0.86 -1.33
N ASN A 82 -2.20 -1.55 -0.42
CA ASN A 82 -1.93 -2.96 -0.14
C ASN A 82 -2.50 -3.88 -1.23
N ARG A 83 -3.53 -3.43 -1.95
CA ARG A 83 -4.28 -4.24 -2.93
C ARG A 83 -4.53 -3.48 -4.22
N PHE A 84 -4.42 -4.17 -5.34
CA PHE A 84 -4.91 -3.68 -6.62
C PHE A 84 -6.35 -4.10 -6.84
N TRP A 85 -7.06 -3.38 -7.72
CA TRP A 85 -8.45 -3.72 -8.01
C TRP A 85 -8.60 -5.13 -8.60
N SER A 86 -7.61 -5.64 -9.34
CA SER A 86 -7.60 -7.00 -9.89
C SER A 86 -7.44 -8.11 -8.84
N ASP A 87 -7.08 -7.75 -7.61
CA ASP A 87 -6.99 -8.69 -6.49
C ASP A 87 -8.36 -8.90 -5.83
N VAL A 88 -9.31 -7.97 -6.05
CA VAL A 88 -10.59 -7.91 -5.33
C VAL A 88 -11.79 -8.02 -6.28
N LEU A 89 -11.70 -7.46 -7.48
CA LEU A 89 -12.82 -7.31 -8.42
C LEU A 89 -12.55 -8.04 -9.73
N ALA A 90 -13.53 -8.81 -10.19
CA ALA A 90 -13.47 -9.51 -11.48
C ALA A 90 -13.24 -8.54 -12.67
N PRO A 91 -12.59 -8.99 -13.76
CA PRO A 91 -12.25 -8.13 -14.90
C PRO A 91 -13.47 -7.44 -15.54
N GLU A 92 -14.64 -8.06 -15.50
CA GLU A 92 -15.90 -7.48 -16.00
C GLU A 92 -16.25 -6.16 -15.32
N LYS A 93 -15.67 -5.87 -14.14
CA LYS A 93 -15.84 -4.59 -13.45
C LYS A 93 -15.10 -3.43 -14.12
N ALA A 94 -14.14 -3.63 -15.01
CA ALA A 94 -13.50 -2.53 -15.74
C ALA A 94 -14.34 -2.06 -16.94
N TRP A 95 -14.46 -0.75 -17.19
CA TRP A 95 -15.23 -0.23 -18.35
C TRP A 95 -14.61 -0.63 -19.71
N ALA A 96 -13.32 -0.95 -19.73
CA ALA A 96 -12.65 -1.50 -20.91
C ALA A 96 -13.32 -2.81 -21.39
N TYR A 97 -13.92 -3.58 -20.47
CA TYR A 97 -14.72 -4.75 -20.80
C TYR A 97 -15.95 -4.39 -21.65
N ASP A 98 -16.66 -3.31 -21.31
CA ASP A 98 -17.85 -2.89 -22.04
C ASP A 98 -17.51 -2.38 -23.42
N LEU A 99 -16.43 -1.62 -23.56
CA LEU A 99 -15.95 -1.17 -24.87
C LEU A 99 -15.56 -2.36 -25.74
N ARG A 100 -14.87 -3.36 -25.17
CA ARG A 100 -14.55 -4.59 -25.90
C ARG A 100 -15.80 -5.30 -26.38
N ARG A 101 -16.83 -5.43 -25.53
CA ARG A 101 -18.13 -6.02 -25.89
C ARG A 101 -18.90 -5.19 -26.93
N ALA A 102 -18.72 -3.88 -26.93
CA ALA A 102 -19.28 -2.95 -27.92
C ALA A 102 -18.51 -2.96 -29.27
N GLY A 103 -17.51 -3.84 -29.42
CA GLY A 103 -16.81 -4.04 -30.69
C GLY A 103 -15.52 -3.25 -30.86
N PHE A 104 -15.09 -2.49 -29.85
CA PHE A 104 -13.80 -1.82 -29.90
C PHE A 104 -12.67 -2.85 -30.03
N HIS A 105 -11.63 -2.49 -30.78
CA HIS A 105 -10.32 -3.12 -30.61
C HIS A 105 -9.59 -2.37 -29.51
N THR A 106 -9.09 -3.11 -28.52
CA THR A 106 -8.65 -2.55 -27.24
C THR A 106 -7.15 -2.78 -27.05
N PHE A 107 -6.40 -1.69 -27.00
CA PHE A 107 -4.96 -1.62 -26.80
C PHE A 107 -4.65 -0.85 -25.51
N THR A 108 -3.71 -1.37 -24.73
CA THR A 108 -3.17 -0.68 -23.55
C THR A 108 -1.68 -0.88 -23.46
N THR A 109 -0.93 0.10 -22.97
CA THR A 109 0.52 -0.03 -22.72
C THR A 109 0.88 0.80 -21.49
N GLY A 110 1.87 0.32 -20.72
CA GLY A 110 2.34 0.99 -19.53
C GLY A 110 1.41 0.84 -18.30
N LYS A 111 1.51 1.78 -17.36
CA LYS A 111 0.85 1.73 -16.04
C LYS A 111 -0.54 2.33 -16.11
N VAL A 112 -1.55 1.48 -16.31
CA VAL A 112 -2.98 1.89 -16.32
C VAL A 112 -3.69 1.39 -15.07
N ASP A 113 -3.48 0.14 -14.69
CA ASP A 113 -4.10 -0.55 -13.54
C ASP A 113 -3.29 -0.48 -12.23
N ALA A 114 -2.45 0.55 -12.12
CA ALA A 114 -1.47 0.74 -11.05
C ALA A 114 -0.31 -0.27 -11.01
N ASN A 115 -0.18 -1.13 -12.03
CA ASN A 115 0.95 -2.05 -12.20
C ASN A 115 1.83 -1.64 -13.39
N TYR A 116 3.15 -1.83 -13.28
CA TYR A 116 4.12 -1.55 -14.35
C TYR A 116 4.29 -2.72 -15.33
N ARG A 117 3.51 -3.79 -15.16
CA ARG A 117 3.57 -5.00 -15.99
C ARG A 117 2.22 -5.22 -16.68
N PRO A 118 2.20 -5.95 -17.80
CA PRO A 118 0.95 -6.40 -18.39
C PRO A 118 0.07 -7.11 -17.36
N MET A 119 -1.23 -6.87 -17.45
CA MET A 119 -2.22 -7.55 -16.61
C MET A 119 -2.04 -9.06 -16.66
N ARG A 120 -2.40 -9.74 -15.56
CA ARG A 120 -2.51 -11.19 -15.51
C ARG A 120 -3.34 -11.70 -16.69
N GLU A 121 -2.97 -12.86 -17.22
CA GLU A 121 -3.52 -13.40 -18.47
C GLU A 121 -5.06 -13.53 -18.46
N ASP A 122 -5.62 -13.90 -17.32
CA ASP A 122 -7.06 -14.02 -17.09
C ASP A 122 -7.82 -12.69 -17.22
N TYR A 123 -7.21 -11.57 -16.82
CA TYR A 123 -7.72 -10.22 -17.04
C TYR A 123 -7.43 -9.72 -18.45
N ARG A 124 -6.17 -9.83 -18.88
CA ARG A 124 -5.67 -9.32 -20.16
C ARG A 124 -6.53 -9.83 -21.31
N ARG A 125 -6.81 -11.14 -21.37
CA ARG A 125 -7.59 -11.76 -22.45
C ARG A 125 -9.05 -11.30 -22.52
N LEU A 126 -9.60 -10.75 -21.43
CA LEU A 126 -10.97 -10.24 -21.35
C LEU A 126 -11.06 -8.74 -21.58
N LEU A 127 -10.01 -7.97 -21.29
CA LEU A 127 -10.01 -6.50 -21.40
C LEU A 127 -9.31 -5.99 -22.66
N PHE A 128 -8.17 -6.58 -23.01
CA PHE A 128 -7.30 -6.08 -24.07
C PHE A 128 -7.05 -7.13 -25.16
N HIS A 129 -7.03 -6.67 -26.40
CA HIS A 129 -6.49 -7.44 -27.52
C HIS A 129 -4.96 -7.41 -27.47
N GLU A 130 -4.38 -6.27 -27.07
CA GLU A 130 -2.95 -6.03 -26.99
C GLU A 130 -2.59 -5.32 -25.68
N ASN A 131 -1.60 -5.88 -24.96
CA ASN A 131 -1.01 -5.30 -23.74
C ASN A 131 0.51 -5.60 -23.73
N PRO A 132 1.31 -4.93 -24.59
CA PRO A 132 2.74 -5.16 -24.66
C PRO A 132 3.45 -4.80 -23.35
N LEU A 133 4.51 -5.53 -23.03
CA LEU A 133 5.38 -5.25 -21.89
C LEU A 133 6.11 -3.91 -22.11
N VAL A 134 6.21 -3.13 -21.03
CA VAL A 134 7.03 -1.93 -20.93
C VAL A 134 7.98 -2.13 -19.75
N GLN A 135 9.26 -1.85 -19.94
CA GLN A 135 10.27 -1.90 -18.87
C GLN A 135 11.47 -1.04 -19.27
N ASP A 136 12.18 -0.54 -18.26
CA ASP A 136 13.54 -0.04 -18.46
C ASP A 136 14.41 -1.17 -19.02
N SER A 137 15.35 -0.87 -19.92
CA SER A 137 16.12 -1.90 -20.63
C SER A 137 17.61 -1.57 -20.74
N GLY A 138 18.45 -2.61 -20.67
CA GLY A 138 19.91 -2.54 -20.85
C GLY A 138 20.67 -1.72 -19.81
N ASP A 139 22.00 -1.82 -19.86
CA ASP A 139 22.87 -0.92 -19.11
C ASP A 139 22.85 0.47 -19.74
N ARG A 140 22.89 1.52 -18.89
CA ARG A 140 22.96 2.91 -19.33
C ARG A 140 24.39 3.42 -19.19
N THR A 141 24.88 4.09 -20.21
CA THR A 141 26.23 4.67 -20.23
C THR A 141 26.18 6.19 -20.05
N CYS A 142 27.31 6.79 -19.66
CA CYS A 142 27.39 8.24 -19.40
C CYS A 142 26.36 8.72 -18.36
N VAL A 143 26.12 7.90 -17.33
CA VAL A 143 25.21 8.23 -16.23
C VAL A 143 25.88 9.25 -15.31
N LYS A 144 25.22 10.39 -15.10
CA LYS A 144 25.57 11.36 -14.08
C LYS A 144 24.61 11.21 -12.90
N VAL A 145 25.18 10.91 -11.75
CA VAL A 145 24.47 10.98 -10.47
C VAL A 145 24.50 12.43 -10.00
N TYR A 146 23.31 13.03 -9.83
CA TYR A 146 23.18 14.42 -9.36
C TYR A 146 23.02 14.53 -7.84
N LEU A 147 22.57 13.45 -7.19
CA LEU A 147 22.50 13.34 -5.74
C LEU A 147 22.83 11.89 -5.33
N ASP A 148 23.79 11.75 -4.41
CA ASP A 148 24.16 10.45 -3.83
C ASP A 148 23.12 10.05 -2.77
N GLY A 149 22.26 9.09 -3.11
CA GLY A 149 21.03 8.83 -2.36
C GLY A 149 19.88 9.73 -2.84
N GLY A 150 18.63 9.40 -2.53
CA GLY A 150 17.48 10.12 -3.12
C GLY A 150 16.48 9.21 -3.81
N PRO A 151 15.46 9.81 -4.45
CA PRO A 151 14.51 9.10 -5.31
C PRO A 151 15.12 8.68 -6.67
N GLY A 152 16.40 8.30 -6.71
CA GLY A 152 17.09 7.87 -7.94
C GLY A 152 17.36 9.01 -8.93
N ILE A 153 18.05 10.07 -8.51
CA ILE A 153 18.26 11.28 -9.32
C ILE A 153 19.49 11.15 -10.22
N GLN A 154 19.26 10.72 -11.46
CA GLN A 154 20.34 10.42 -12.41
C GLN A 154 19.97 10.84 -13.84
N GLY A 155 20.93 11.45 -14.54
CA GLY A 155 20.83 11.80 -15.96
C GLY A 155 21.64 10.84 -16.82
N THR A 156 21.07 10.29 -17.89
CA THR A 156 21.77 9.41 -18.85
C THR A 156 22.24 10.19 -20.08
N ASN A 157 23.32 9.76 -20.75
CA ASN A 157 23.97 10.47 -21.86
C ASN A 157 24.61 11.83 -21.49
N HIS A 158 24.93 12.06 -20.21
CA HIS A 158 25.55 13.33 -19.80
C HIS A 158 26.97 13.51 -20.40
N PRO A 159 27.38 14.73 -20.79
CA PRO A 159 26.58 15.96 -20.88
C PRO A 159 25.99 16.21 -22.28
N ASN A 160 26.20 15.33 -23.25
CA ASN A 160 25.86 15.60 -24.66
C ASN A 160 24.84 14.58 -25.15
N ASP A 161 23.63 14.67 -24.59
CA ASP A 161 22.54 13.75 -24.90
C ASP A 161 21.79 14.14 -26.17
N LYS A 162 21.77 13.24 -27.17
CA LYS A 162 21.01 13.40 -28.42
C LYS A 162 19.98 12.29 -28.61
N GLY A 163 19.64 11.55 -27.55
CA GLY A 163 18.62 10.51 -27.55
C GLY A 163 19.12 9.11 -27.94
N GLU A 164 20.43 8.88 -27.97
CA GLU A 164 21.01 7.59 -28.38
C GLU A 164 20.63 6.40 -27.46
N GLN A 165 20.15 6.70 -26.25
CA GLN A 165 19.73 5.70 -25.25
C GLN A 165 18.27 5.93 -24.79
N ASP A 166 17.44 6.64 -25.57
CA ASP A 166 16.02 6.87 -25.21
C ASP A 166 15.24 5.56 -25.13
N ASP A 167 15.60 4.56 -25.94
CA ASP A 167 15.03 3.21 -25.94
C ASP A 167 15.32 2.40 -24.66
N ARG A 168 16.07 2.97 -23.70
CA ARG A 168 16.37 2.40 -22.39
C ARG A 168 15.39 2.81 -21.31
N PHE A 169 14.48 3.74 -21.60
CA PHE A 169 13.53 4.27 -20.63
C PHE A 169 12.14 3.68 -20.82
N TYR A 170 11.46 3.45 -19.70
CA TYR A 170 10.08 2.97 -19.67
C TYR A 170 9.14 3.83 -20.53
N ASP A 171 9.15 5.16 -20.34
CA ASP A 171 8.20 6.07 -20.98
C ASP A 171 8.36 6.15 -22.50
N PHE A 172 9.57 5.96 -23.01
CA PHE A 172 9.81 5.78 -24.45
C PHE A 172 8.99 4.61 -25.00
N TRP A 173 8.99 3.46 -24.31
CA TRP A 173 8.28 2.26 -24.77
C TRP A 173 6.76 2.39 -24.61
N VAL A 174 6.27 3.21 -23.68
CA VAL A 174 4.84 3.55 -23.60
C VAL A 174 4.40 4.24 -24.90
N ALA A 175 5.10 5.31 -25.32
CA ALA A 175 4.79 6.01 -26.55
C ALA A 175 5.07 5.16 -27.80
N GLU A 176 6.23 4.52 -27.89
CA GLU A 176 6.65 3.72 -29.04
C GLU A 176 5.70 2.54 -29.32
N ASN A 177 5.23 1.83 -28.28
CA ASN A 177 4.27 0.75 -28.45
C ASN A 177 2.95 1.26 -29.06
N ALA A 178 2.48 2.43 -28.62
CA ALA A 178 1.26 3.05 -29.14
C ALA A 178 1.45 3.59 -30.56
N ILE A 179 2.60 4.20 -30.88
CA ILE A 179 2.93 4.66 -32.23
C ILE A 179 2.93 3.48 -33.21
N ARG A 180 3.60 2.38 -32.85
CA ARG A 180 3.61 1.15 -33.67
C ARG A 180 2.22 0.53 -33.84
N TYR A 181 1.34 0.74 -32.85
CA TYR A 181 -0.03 0.28 -32.94
C TYR A 181 -0.83 1.11 -33.96
N LEU A 182 -0.65 2.43 -34.01
CA LEU A 182 -1.31 3.31 -34.98
C LEU A 182 -1.03 2.89 -36.44
N ASP A 183 0.19 2.42 -36.74
CA ASP A 183 0.58 1.98 -38.10
C ASP A 183 -0.23 0.78 -38.62
N ARG A 184 -0.79 -0.02 -37.71
CA ARG A 184 -1.50 -1.28 -38.04
C ARG A 184 -2.96 -1.30 -37.59
N ALA A 185 -3.42 -0.27 -36.89
CA ALA A 185 -4.79 -0.18 -36.41
C ALA A 185 -5.76 -0.01 -37.58
N ASP A 186 -6.86 -0.77 -37.57
CA ASP A 186 -7.90 -0.67 -38.60
C ASP A 186 -8.80 0.55 -38.33
N PRO A 187 -8.78 1.60 -39.18
CA PRO A 187 -9.62 2.78 -39.00
C PRO A 187 -11.12 2.50 -39.17
N ALA A 188 -11.51 1.38 -39.79
CA ALA A 188 -12.91 0.98 -39.91
C ALA A 188 -13.46 0.39 -38.60
N ARG A 189 -12.60 0.02 -37.65
CA ARG A 189 -12.99 -0.47 -36.33
C ARG A 189 -12.72 0.59 -35.27
N ARG A 190 -13.66 0.74 -34.33
CA ARG A 190 -13.47 1.66 -33.19
C ARG A 190 -12.30 1.19 -32.34
N GLN A 191 -11.50 2.15 -31.89
CA GLN A 191 -10.22 1.90 -31.22
C GLN A 191 -10.29 2.43 -29.79
N LEU A 192 -9.83 1.64 -28.83
CA LEU A 192 -9.47 2.11 -27.48
C LEU A 192 -7.95 2.02 -27.37
N ILE A 193 -7.30 3.15 -27.12
CA ILE A 193 -5.85 3.25 -26.94
C ILE A 193 -5.59 3.81 -25.54
N GLN A 194 -4.86 3.08 -24.70
CA GLN A 194 -4.48 3.57 -23.37
C GLN A 194 -2.96 3.60 -23.21
N LEU A 195 -2.43 4.71 -22.72
CA LEU A 195 -1.01 4.93 -22.50
C LEU A 195 -0.78 5.33 -21.04
N GLY A 196 -0.07 4.50 -20.28
CA GLY A 196 0.25 4.75 -18.88
C GLY A 196 1.73 5.07 -18.64
N PHE A 197 2.05 6.35 -18.58
CA PHE A 197 3.40 6.84 -18.30
C PHE A 197 3.75 6.70 -16.81
N LYS A 198 5.02 6.39 -16.52
CA LYS A 198 5.60 6.23 -15.18
C LYS A 198 6.02 7.56 -14.60
N HIS A 199 6.84 8.35 -15.31
CA HIS A 199 7.29 9.61 -14.75
C HIS A 199 6.12 10.62 -14.64
N PRO A 200 6.16 11.55 -13.67
CA PRO A 200 7.25 11.82 -12.74
C PRO A 200 7.23 11.02 -11.42
N HIS A 201 6.55 9.88 -11.35
CA HIS A 201 6.64 8.97 -10.20
C HIS A 201 8.10 8.60 -9.86
N TYR A 202 8.33 8.28 -8.58
CA TYR A 202 9.60 7.85 -7.96
C TYR A 202 10.55 7.04 -8.88
N ASN A 203 11.87 7.17 -8.63
CA ASN A 203 12.97 6.83 -9.54
C ASN A 203 13.06 7.86 -10.67
N LEU A 204 13.50 9.07 -10.34
CA LEU A 204 13.54 10.26 -11.20
C LEU A 204 14.70 10.22 -12.22
N ASP A 205 14.97 9.06 -12.81
CA ASP A 205 16.02 8.89 -13.81
C ASP A 205 15.50 9.17 -15.22
N CYS A 206 16.11 10.11 -15.94
CA CYS A 206 15.70 10.42 -17.31
C CYS A 206 16.90 10.80 -18.20
N PRO A 207 16.71 10.98 -19.52
CA PRO A 207 17.78 11.49 -20.38
C PRO A 207 18.27 12.86 -19.90
N ASP A 208 19.59 13.04 -19.87
CA ASP A 208 20.23 14.20 -19.23
C ASP A 208 19.89 15.54 -19.90
N ARG A 209 19.50 15.54 -21.19
CA ARG A 209 19.04 16.75 -21.86
C ARG A 209 17.86 17.42 -21.15
N PHE A 210 17.00 16.64 -20.47
CA PHE A 210 15.87 17.19 -19.72
C PHE A 210 16.31 17.79 -18.38
N TYR A 211 17.33 17.22 -17.74
CA TYR A 211 17.98 17.83 -16.57
C TYR A 211 18.64 19.16 -16.90
N GLN A 212 19.21 19.30 -18.09
CA GLN A 212 19.90 20.51 -18.54
C GLN A 212 18.98 21.69 -18.84
N LEU A 213 17.66 21.46 -18.91
CA LEU A 213 16.67 22.54 -19.05
C LEU A 213 16.54 23.40 -17.79
N TYR A 214 17.06 22.92 -16.66
CA TYR A 214 16.81 23.49 -15.34
C TYR A 214 18.13 23.70 -14.59
N ASP A 215 18.40 24.95 -14.24
CA ASP A 215 19.50 25.30 -13.32
C ASP A 215 19.00 25.15 -11.86
N PRO A 216 19.55 24.21 -11.06
CA PRO A 216 19.16 24.07 -9.66
C PRO A 216 19.43 25.34 -8.84
N ALA A 217 20.37 26.21 -9.24
CA ALA A 217 20.64 27.46 -8.55
C ALA A 217 19.51 28.50 -8.68
N GLU A 218 18.63 28.36 -9.67
CA GLU A 218 17.46 29.22 -9.89
C GLU A 218 16.21 28.72 -9.17
N ILE A 219 16.21 27.48 -8.67
CA ILE A 219 15.10 26.93 -7.88
C ILE A 219 15.00 27.68 -6.54
N ARG A 220 13.78 28.07 -6.19
CA ARG A 220 13.45 28.82 -4.97
C ARG A 220 12.30 28.17 -4.24
N TRP A 221 12.30 28.31 -2.92
CA TRP A 221 11.14 27.97 -2.11
C TRP A 221 9.91 28.72 -2.63
N PRO A 222 8.77 28.03 -2.84
CA PRO A 222 7.64 28.65 -3.49
C PRO A 222 7.04 29.76 -2.62
N SER A 223 6.80 30.93 -3.21
CA SER A 223 6.28 32.10 -2.49
C SER A 223 4.87 31.92 -1.95
N ILE A 224 4.14 30.91 -2.43
CA ILE A 224 2.82 30.56 -1.94
C ILE A 224 2.87 29.72 -0.66
N ALA A 225 3.99 29.07 -0.35
CA ALA A 225 4.14 28.28 0.86
C ALA A 225 4.53 29.15 2.05
N SER A 226 4.24 28.68 3.27
CA SER A 226 4.74 29.30 4.49
C SER A 226 6.28 29.26 4.48
N PRO A 227 6.98 30.35 4.83
CA PRO A 227 8.45 30.32 4.99
C PRO A 227 8.90 29.33 6.07
N GLU A 228 8.07 29.10 7.08
CA GLU A 228 8.39 28.19 8.18
C GLU A 228 8.35 26.71 7.72
N ASP A 229 7.60 26.37 6.65
CA ASP A 229 7.48 24.99 6.13
C ASP A 229 8.82 24.46 5.61
N GLN A 230 9.75 25.37 5.30
CA GLN A 230 11.12 25.03 4.90
C GLN A 230 11.89 24.31 6.02
N PHE A 231 11.50 24.53 7.28
CA PHE A 231 12.21 24.08 8.47
C PHE A 231 11.42 23.05 9.30
N GLY A 232 10.35 22.48 8.74
CA GLY A 232 9.55 21.44 9.37
C GLY A 232 8.04 21.75 9.36
N PRO A 233 7.22 20.85 9.93
CA PRO A 233 5.78 21.04 9.99
C PRO A 233 5.42 22.23 10.91
N GLN A 234 4.38 23.00 10.55
CA GLN A 234 3.95 24.12 11.40
C GLN A 234 3.36 23.64 12.73
N PRO A 235 3.49 24.44 13.80
CA PRO A 235 2.67 24.27 14.99
C PRO A 235 1.18 24.31 14.65
N GLY A 236 0.41 23.33 15.13
CA GLY A 236 -1.04 23.25 14.87
C GLY A 236 -1.43 22.49 13.59
N PHE A 237 -0.49 21.80 12.94
CA PHE A 237 -0.82 20.77 11.95
C PHE A 237 -1.63 19.64 12.58
N ALA A 238 -2.62 19.13 11.84
CA ALA A 238 -3.34 17.96 12.29
C ALA A 238 -2.41 16.74 12.32
N VAL A 239 -2.46 15.95 13.39
CA VAL A 239 -1.62 14.75 13.59
C VAL A 239 -1.67 13.78 12.39
N TYR A 240 -2.82 13.70 11.73
CA TYR A 240 -3.05 12.86 10.56
C TYR A 240 -2.25 13.33 9.35
N GLU A 241 -2.15 14.64 9.14
CA GLU A 241 -1.30 15.19 8.09
C GLU A 241 0.15 14.83 8.37
N ALA A 242 0.64 15.10 9.59
CA ALA A 242 2.00 14.73 10.01
C ALA A 242 2.28 13.21 9.87
N ALA A 243 1.26 12.37 10.10
CA ALA A 243 1.37 10.92 9.95
C ALA A 243 1.65 10.46 8.53
N TYR A 244 1.09 11.12 7.53
CA TYR A 244 1.32 10.78 6.13
C TYR A 244 2.57 11.46 5.55
N ILE A 245 2.91 12.63 6.09
CA ILE A 245 4.03 13.51 5.68
C ILE A 245 5.41 12.96 6.06
N ALA A 246 5.48 11.96 6.95
CA ALA A 246 6.72 11.31 7.41
C ALA A 246 7.68 10.81 6.31
N ASN A 247 7.21 10.67 5.07
CA ASN A 247 8.01 10.31 3.91
C ASN A 247 8.87 11.46 3.35
N GLY A 248 8.74 12.69 3.90
CA GLY A 248 9.47 13.91 3.57
C GLY A 248 10.99 13.89 3.76
N HIS A 249 11.67 12.75 3.64
CA HIS A 249 13.13 12.63 3.72
C HIS A 249 13.88 13.62 2.80
N TRP A 250 13.19 14.16 1.80
CA TRP A 250 13.71 15.06 0.78
C TRP A 250 13.22 16.51 0.91
N THR A 251 12.62 16.87 2.04
CA THR A 251 12.36 18.30 2.35
C THR A 251 13.70 19.01 2.61
N PRO A 252 13.77 20.35 2.47
CA PRO A 252 15.01 21.09 2.68
C PRO A 252 15.61 20.85 4.07
N GLU A 253 14.76 20.79 5.11
CA GLU A 253 15.17 20.52 6.48
C GLU A 253 15.88 19.15 6.61
N ARG A 254 15.32 18.10 5.99
CA ARG A 254 15.79 16.72 6.17
C ARG A 254 16.92 16.30 5.25
N SER A 255 17.04 16.92 4.08
CA SER A 255 18.03 16.55 3.04
C SER A 255 19.04 17.63 2.68
N SER A 256 18.89 18.86 3.18
CA SER A 256 19.55 20.11 2.73
C SER A 256 18.88 20.80 1.54
N ASP A 257 19.05 22.12 1.46
CA ASP A 257 18.55 22.97 0.35
C ASP A 257 19.07 22.50 -1.02
N GLU A 258 20.35 22.13 -1.13
CA GLU A 258 20.92 21.64 -2.39
C GLU A 258 20.28 20.31 -2.83
N ALA A 259 20.13 19.36 -1.90
CA ALA A 259 19.50 18.08 -2.21
C ALA A 259 18.04 18.25 -2.64
N TRP A 260 17.29 19.08 -1.90
CA TRP A 260 15.91 19.41 -2.26
C TRP A 260 15.81 20.05 -3.65
N ARG A 261 16.68 21.00 -4.00
CA ARG A 261 16.71 21.60 -5.34
C ARG A 261 17.01 20.57 -6.42
N GLN A 262 17.93 19.64 -6.20
CA GLN A 262 18.16 18.55 -7.16
C GLN A 262 16.93 17.65 -7.31
N VAL A 263 16.18 17.39 -6.24
CA VAL A 263 14.94 16.62 -6.28
C VAL A 263 13.87 17.35 -7.11
N VAL A 264 13.65 18.64 -6.87
CA VAL A 264 12.70 19.47 -7.66
C VAL A 264 13.13 19.51 -9.13
N ARG A 265 14.41 19.73 -9.40
CA ARG A 265 14.98 19.70 -10.75
C ARG A 265 14.70 18.37 -11.47
N ALA A 266 14.92 17.26 -10.77
CA ALA A 266 14.71 15.92 -11.32
C ALA A 266 13.24 15.66 -11.63
N TYR A 267 12.34 16.10 -10.75
CA TYR A 267 10.90 15.99 -10.96
C TYR A 267 10.45 16.82 -12.17
N PHE A 268 10.98 18.04 -12.34
CA PHE A 268 10.71 18.86 -13.53
C PHE A 268 11.28 18.25 -14.81
N ALA A 269 12.48 17.68 -14.76
CA ALA A 269 13.10 16.97 -15.87
C ALA A 269 12.28 15.73 -16.27
N ALA A 270 11.75 14.98 -15.30
CA ALA A 270 10.88 13.84 -15.53
C ALA A 270 9.55 14.25 -16.19
N ILE A 271 8.94 15.35 -15.77
CA ILE A 271 7.76 15.93 -16.44
C ILE A 271 8.08 16.31 -17.89
N SER A 272 9.20 17.00 -18.16
CA SER A 272 9.60 17.37 -19.53
C SER A 272 9.90 16.17 -20.41
N HIS A 273 10.43 15.09 -19.84
CA HIS A 273 10.65 13.84 -20.55
C HIS A 273 9.31 13.21 -20.99
N VAL A 274 8.34 13.12 -20.08
CA VAL A 274 6.99 12.60 -20.41
C VAL A 274 6.26 13.52 -21.38
N ASP A 275 6.38 14.83 -21.24
CA ASP A 275 5.87 15.80 -22.23
C ASP A 275 6.41 15.51 -23.64
N HIS A 276 7.70 15.24 -23.76
CA HIS A 276 8.32 14.87 -25.04
C HIS A 276 7.71 13.60 -25.64
N GLU A 277 7.53 12.55 -24.83
CA GLU A 277 6.96 11.27 -25.26
C GLU A 277 5.48 11.37 -25.62
N ILE A 278 4.69 12.16 -24.87
CA ILE A 278 3.32 12.51 -25.23
C ILE A 278 3.29 13.26 -26.55
N GLY A 279 4.22 14.20 -26.76
CA GLY A 279 4.39 14.94 -28.02
C GLY A 279 4.60 14.02 -29.22
N ARG A 280 5.52 13.05 -29.10
CA ARG A 280 5.77 12.03 -30.12
C ARG A 280 4.51 11.25 -30.47
N PHE A 281 3.79 10.76 -29.46
CA PHE A 281 2.55 10.00 -29.68
C PHE A 281 1.46 10.86 -30.32
N MET A 282 1.21 12.08 -29.80
CA MET A 282 0.17 12.97 -30.34
C MET A 282 0.46 13.37 -31.79
N GLN A 283 1.73 13.62 -32.14
CA GLN A 283 2.11 13.88 -33.53
C GLN A 283 1.81 12.68 -34.45
N ALA A 284 2.12 11.46 -33.99
CA ALA A 284 1.80 10.24 -34.75
C ALA A 284 0.29 10.02 -34.85
N LEU A 285 -0.47 10.26 -33.79
CA LEU A 285 -1.94 10.13 -33.78
C LEU A 285 -2.57 11.10 -34.78
N GLU A 286 -2.18 12.37 -34.74
CA GLU A 286 -2.68 13.40 -35.66
C GLU A 286 -2.35 13.10 -37.13
N ALA A 287 -1.21 12.45 -37.40
CA ALA A 287 -0.80 12.03 -38.74
C ALA A 287 -1.46 10.72 -39.20
N SER A 288 -2.01 9.93 -38.26
CA SER A 288 -2.62 8.63 -38.56
C SER A 288 -4.04 8.76 -39.15
N PRO A 289 -4.55 7.73 -39.83
CA PRO A 289 -5.95 7.68 -40.27
C PRO A 289 -6.98 7.78 -39.12
N LEU A 290 -6.59 7.53 -37.86
CA LEU A 290 -7.46 7.62 -36.69
C LEU A 290 -7.59 9.06 -36.16
N GLY A 291 -6.61 9.92 -36.42
CA GLY A 291 -6.44 11.20 -35.72
C GLY A 291 -7.63 12.15 -35.82
N ASP A 292 -8.28 12.20 -36.98
CA ASP A 292 -9.41 13.10 -37.25
C ASP A 292 -10.68 12.76 -36.44
N ASN A 293 -10.77 11.53 -35.95
CA ASN A 293 -11.93 10.97 -35.28
C ASN A 293 -11.59 10.32 -33.93
N THR A 294 -10.48 10.74 -33.30
CA THR A 294 -10.08 10.28 -31.97
C THR A 294 -10.35 11.37 -30.93
N THR A 295 -11.10 11.02 -29.89
CA THR A 295 -11.18 11.84 -28.66
C THR A 295 -10.08 11.38 -27.71
N VAL A 296 -9.24 12.32 -27.25
CA VAL A 296 -8.16 12.06 -26.30
C VAL A 296 -8.55 12.62 -24.93
N VAL A 297 -8.50 11.80 -23.90
CA VAL A 297 -8.60 12.22 -22.51
C VAL A 297 -7.22 12.15 -21.88
N PHE A 298 -6.72 13.27 -21.37
CA PHE A 298 -5.44 13.36 -20.65
C PHE A 298 -5.71 13.55 -19.17
N LEU A 299 -5.04 12.77 -18.32
CA LEU A 299 -5.16 12.88 -16.87
C LEU A 299 -3.88 12.45 -16.13
N SER A 300 -3.68 12.99 -14.93
CA SER A 300 -2.87 12.34 -13.88
C SER A 300 -3.80 11.58 -12.92
N ASP A 301 -3.31 10.51 -12.30
CA ASP A 301 -4.04 9.80 -11.26
C ASP A 301 -4.06 10.55 -9.92
N ASN A 302 -2.96 11.20 -9.56
CA ASN A 302 -2.87 12.08 -8.40
C ASN A 302 -1.80 13.16 -8.61
N GLY A 303 -1.81 14.17 -7.74
CA GLY A 303 -0.80 15.22 -7.71
C GLY A 303 0.44 14.80 -6.93
N PHE A 304 1.27 15.76 -6.54
CA PHE A 304 2.50 15.51 -5.82
C PHE A 304 2.95 16.70 -4.97
N ASN A 305 3.43 16.44 -3.76
CA ASN A 305 4.06 17.45 -2.90
C ASN A 305 5.57 17.51 -3.17
N LEU A 306 6.11 18.72 -3.26
CA LEU A 306 7.54 18.99 -3.50
C LEU A 306 8.23 19.73 -2.33
N GLY A 307 7.69 19.61 -1.12
CA GLY A 307 8.29 20.16 0.10
C GLY A 307 7.33 21.01 0.93
N ASN A 308 6.32 21.64 0.31
CA ASN A 308 5.33 22.47 1.02
C ASN A 308 4.68 21.68 2.17
N HIS A 309 4.40 22.34 3.29
CA HIS A 309 3.86 21.72 4.50
C HIS A 309 4.73 20.56 5.07
N ASP A 310 6.05 20.62 4.91
CA ASP A 310 7.01 19.54 5.16
C ASP A 310 6.70 18.23 4.41
N SER A 311 5.88 18.30 3.35
CA SER A 311 5.39 17.12 2.63
C SER A 311 6.14 16.85 1.34
N PHE A 312 6.45 15.59 1.09
CA PHE A 312 6.99 15.10 -0.17
C PHE A 312 6.26 13.81 -0.58
N HIS A 313 6.00 13.63 -1.89
CA HIS A 313 5.11 12.60 -2.46
C HIS A 313 3.61 12.92 -2.37
N LYS A 314 2.78 11.89 -2.46
CA LYS A 314 1.31 11.91 -2.39
C LYS A 314 0.81 11.58 -0.98
N MET A 315 -0.39 11.01 -0.82
CA MET A 315 -0.96 10.63 0.49
C MET A 315 -1.25 11.82 1.43
N SER A 316 -1.58 12.99 0.89
CA SER A 316 -2.04 14.13 1.70
C SER A 316 -3.30 14.74 1.10
N GLN A 317 -3.99 15.55 1.89
CA GLN A 317 -5.18 16.25 1.45
C GLN A 317 -4.91 17.58 0.78
N TRP A 318 -3.68 18.09 0.88
CA TRP A 318 -3.22 19.31 0.24
C TRP A 318 -3.54 19.34 -1.25
N ASP A 319 -3.81 20.55 -1.75
CA ASP A 319 -4.15 20.79 -3.15
C ASP A 319 -3.07 20.22 -4.07
N SER A 320 -1.79 20.40 -3.75
CA SER A 320 -0.66 19.85 -4.52
C SER A 320 -0.73 18.34 -4.73
N ALA A 321 -1.27 17.55 -3.79
CA ALA A 321 -1.40 16.10 -3.90
C ALA A 321 -2.73 15.63 -4.51
N ALA A 322 -3.81 16.38 -4.34
CA ALA A 322 -5.14 15.99 -4.80
C ALA A 322 -5.50 16.59 -6.17
N HIS A 323 -4.97 17.77 -6.50
CA HIS A 323 -5.21 18.49 -7.75
C HIS A 323 -4.35 17.92 -8.88
N VAL A 324 -5.02 17.53 -9.96
CA VAL A 324 -4.41 16.91 -11.13
C VAL A 324 -4.70 17.68 -12.41
N PRO A 325 -3.83 17.60 -13.42
CA PRO A 325 -4.17 18.07 -14.74
C PRO A 325 -5.20 17.11 -15.38
N LEU A 326 -6.26 17.68 -15.97
CA LEU A 326 -7.30 16.94 -16.69
C LEU A 326 -7.73 17.72 -17.94
N ALA A 327 -7.81 17.04 -19.08
CA ALA A 327 -8.28 17.65 -20.31
C ALA A 327 -8.93 16.65 -21.27
N ILE A 328 -9.82 17.19 -22.11
CA ILE A 328 -10.43 16.47 -23.23
C ILE A 328 -10.05 17.20 -24.51
N TRP A 329 -9.40 16.51 -25.43
CA TRP A 329 -8.98 17.01 -26.72
C TRP A 329 -9.68 16.25 -27.85
N HIS A 330 -10.01 16.99 -28.91
CA HIS A 330 -10.37 16.44 -30.21
C HIS A 330 -10.01 17.47 -31.27
N LYS A 331 -9.63 17.04 -32.48
CA LYS A 331 -9.34 17.92 -33.63
C LYS A 331 -10.44 18.94 -34.00
N ARG A 332 -11.65 18.75 -33.48
CA ARG A 332 -12.85 19.57 -33.73
C ARG A 332 -13.08 20.64 -32.66
N MET A 333 -12.34 20.57 -31.55
CA MET A 333 -12.44 21.50 -30.44
C MET A 333 -11.58 22.73 -30.67
N ALA A 334 -11.88 23.77 -29.90
CA ALA A 334 -11.01 24.92 -29.69
C ALA A 334 -10.59 24.94 -28.21
N GLY A 335 -9.37 25.42 -27.95
CA GLY A 335 -8.84 25.56 -26.61
C GLY A 335 -9.72 26.42 -25.72
N ARG A 336 -10.08 25.91 -24.55
CA ARG A 336 -10.74 26.69 -23.49
C ARG A 336 -10.56 26.03 -22.14
N GLU A 337 -10.85 26.81 -21.11
CA GLU A 337 -10.76 26.38 -19.73
C GLU A 337 -12.13 26.28 -19.09
N VAL A 338 -12.30 25.28 -18.24
CA VAL A 338 -13.41 25.11 -17.31
C VAL A 338 -12.81 25.13 -15.91
N ASP A 339 -13.14 26.18 -15.16
CA ASP A 339 -12.66 26.45 -13.80
C ASP A 339 -13.56 25.87 -12.70
N LEU A 340 -14.67 25.24 -13.07
CA LEU A 340 -15.54 24.56 -12.13
C LEU A 340 -14.78 23.37 -11.49
N PRO A 341 -14.76 23.22 -10.15
CA PRO A 341 -14.22 22.03 -9.52
C PRO A 341 -14.92 20.75 -9.99
N VAL A 342 -14.13 19.73 -10.32
CA VAL A 342 -14.61 18.42 -10.80
C VAL A 342 -13.81 17.27 -10.18
N SER A 343 -14.41 16.08 -10.11
CA SER A 343 -13.75 14.86 -9.61
C SER A 343 -13.25 13.99 -10.76
N LEU A 344 -12.12 13.30 -10.56
CA LEU A 344 -11.69 12.20 -11.43
C LEU A 344 -12.72 11.06 -11.51
N GLY A 345 -13.57 10.87 -10.49
CA GLY A 345 -14.71 9.95 -10.52
C GLY A 345 -15.73 10.25 -11.63
N ASN A 346 -15.67 11.43 -12.26
CA ASN A 346 -16.46 11.78 -13.44
C ASN A 346 -15.93 11.14 -14.74
N VAL A 347 -14.66 10.76 -14.79
CA VAL A 347 -14.00 10.27 -16.01
C VAL A 347 -14.65 8.98 -16.54
N PRO A 348 -14.93 7.94 -15.74
CA PRO A 348 -15.54 6.71 -16.25
C PRO A 348 -16.87 6.95 -17.00
N LYS A 349 -17.76 7.78 -16.46
CA LYS A 349 -19.03 8.16 -17.11
C LYS A 349 -18.80 9.02 -18.36
N THR A 350 -17.79 9.88 -18.34
CA THR A 350 -17.36 10.66 -19.50
C THR A 350 -16.88 9.74 -20.63
N LEU A 351 -16.04 8.74 -20.33
CA LEU A 351 -15.53 7.76 -21.30
C LEU A 351 -16.66 6.92 -21.92
N MET A 352 -17.63 6.47 -21.12
CA MET A 352 -18.80 5.76 -21.64
C MET A 352 -19.64 6.65 -22.57
N GLN A 353 -19.85 7.92 -22.23
CA GLN A 353 -20.59 8.85 -23.10
C GLN A 353 -19.83 9.15 -24.40
N ILE A 354 -18.50 9.33 -24.36
CA ILE A 354 -17.66 9.44 -25.57
C ILE A 354 -17.82 8.17 -26.43
N ALA A 355 -17.83 7.00 -25.79
CA ALA A 355 -18.01 5.73 -26.47
C ALA A 355 -19.44 5.50 -27.01
N GLY A 356 -20.41 6.37 -26.70
CA GLY A 356 -21.81 6.20 -27.06
C GLY A 356 -22.50 5.06 -26.29
N LEU A 357 -22.00 4.72 -25.11
CA LEU A 357 -22.51 3.65 -24.25
C LEU A 357 -23.15 4.24 -22.98
N PRO A 358 -24.19 3.60 -22.44
CA PRO A 358 -24.76 4.02 -21.16
C PRO A 358 -23.77 3.72 -20.01
N PRO A 359 -23.75 4.55 -18.96
CA PRO A 359 -23.03 4.20 -17.74
C PRO A 359 -23.66 2.96 -17.09
N ARG A 360 -22.89 2.26 -16.25
CA ARG A 360 -23.41 1.07 -15.58
C ARG A 360 -24.39 1.43 -14.46
N PRO A 361 -25.39 0.58 -14.17
CA PRO A 361 -26.33 0.82 -13.09
C PRO A 361 -25.70 0.87 -11.69
N ASP A 362 -24.59 0.16 -11.46
CA ASP A 362 -23.86 0.14 -10.19
C ASP A 362 -22.92 1.36 -10.00
N TRP A 363 -22.83 2.24 -11.00
CA TRP A 363 -22.05 3.49 -10.91
C TRP A 363 -22.88 4.62 -10.33
N THR A 364 -22.99 4.65 -9.00
CA THR A 364 -23.73 5.69 -8.29
C THR A 364 -22.98 7.03 -8.28
N GLN A 365 -21.65 7.01 -8.37
CA GLN A 365 -20.81 8.20 -8.23
C GLN A 365 -20.51 8.90 -9.56
N GLY A 366 -20.20 10.19 -9.48
CA GLY A 366 -19.79 11.03 -10.60
C GLY A 366 -20.86 11.23 -11.67
N GLN A 367 -20.51 12.06 -12.65
CA GLN A 367 -21.31 12.36 -13.83
C GLN A 367 -20.39 12.60 -15.03
N SER A 368 -20.94 12.72 -16.24
CA SER A 368 -20.10 13.05 -17.40
C SER A 368 -19.66 14.51 -17.35
N LEU A 369 -18.42 14.78 -17.78
CA LEU A 369 -17.87 16.12 -17.99
C LEU A 369 -18.28 16.74 -19.32
N LEU A 370 -18.78 15.95 -20.28
CA LEU A 370 -19.10 16.45 -21.62
C LEU A 370 -20.18 17.56 -21.66
N PRO A 371 -21.17 17.64 -20.74
CA PRO A 371 -22.06 18.79 -20.65
C PRO A 371 -21.34 20.11 -20.35
N LEU A 372 -20.19 20.06 -19.66
CA LEU A 372 -19.33 21.23 -19.48
C LEU A 372 -18.56 21.54 -20.78
N VAL A 373 -18.33 20.53 -21.64
CA VAL A 373 -17.69 20.63 -22.96
C VAL A 373 -18.59 21.31 -24.00
N ASP A 374 -19.81 20.81 -24.16
CA ASP A 374 -20.81 21.32 -25.10
C ASP A 374 -22.22 20.93 -24.61
N ALA A 375 -23.19 21.84 -24.74
CA ALA A 375 -24.54 21.63 -24.23
C ALA A 375 -25.29 20.48 -24.92
N SER A 376 -24.85 20.02 -26.09
CA SER A 376 -25.45 18.85 -26.77
C SER A 376 -25.27 17.54 -26.00
N PHE A 377 -24.39 17.51 -25.00
CA PHE A 377 -24.18 16.33 -24.15
C PHE A 377 -25.08 16.29 -22.90
N GLY A 378 -25.91 17.30 -22.68
CA GLY A 378 -26.88 17.36 -21.58
C GLY A 378 -26.58 18.49 -20.59
N SER A 379 -26.88 18.26 -19.31
CA SER A 379 -26.67 19.20 -18.21
C SER A 379 -25.65 18.66 -17.20
N TYR A 380 -24.90 19.57 -16.57
CA TYR A 380 -24.01 19.25 -15.47
C TYR A 380 -24.63 19.69 -14.14
N ASP A 381 -24.68 18.78 -13.16
CA ASP A 381 -25.15 19.03 -11.81
C ASP A 381 -24.01 19.57 -10.94
N ARG A 382 -24.06 20.86 -10.62
CA ARG A 382 -23.03 21.54 -9.81
C ARG A 382 -23.06 21.16 -8.33
N SER A 383 -24.06 20.41 -7.86
CA SER A 383 -24.11 19.97 -6.47
C SER A 383 -23.23 18.75 -6.18
N GLN A 384 -22.62 18.16 -7.22
CA GLN A 384 -21.67 17.05 -7.08
C GLN A 384 -20.24 17.58 -6.95
N SER A 385 -19.94 18.11 -5.77
CA SER A 385 -18.63 18.63 -5.43
C SER A 385 -17.59 17.51 -5.26
N PRO A 386 -16.36 17.67 -5.78
CA PRO A 386 -15.28 16.72 -5.55
C PRO A 386 -14.94 16.57 -4.06
N VAL A 387 -14.91 15.32 -3.61
CA VAL A 387 -14.45 14.91 -2.28
C VAL A 387 -13.13 14.15 -2.43
N THR A 388 -12.17 14.50 -1.58
CA THR A 388 -10.89 13.80 -1.42
C THR A 388 -10.90 13.06 -0.08
N SER A 389 -10.39 11.83 -0.04
CA SER A 389 -10.20 11.06 1.18
C SER A 389 -8.79 10.50 1.24
N VAL A 390 -8.20 10.58 2.43
CA VAL A 390 -6.89 9.99 2.73
C VAL A 390 -7.02 9.35 4.09
N PHE A 391 -7.13 8.01 4.11
CA PHE A 391 -7.09 7.24 5.36
C PHE A 391 -8.04 7.80 6.44
N GLY A 392 -9.29 8.05 6.07
CA GLY A 392 -10.34 8.50 7.00
C GLY A 392 -10.42 10.01 7.19
N THR A 393 -9.37 10.77 6.87
CA THR A 393 -9.50 12.22 6.69
C THR A 393 -10.31 12.49 5.42
N LEU A 394 -11.18 13.51 5.45
CA LEU A 394 -11.99 13.94 4.31
C LEU A 394 -11.78 15.41 3.98
N SER A 395 -11.81 15.78 2.70
CA SER A 395 -11.95 17.16 2.28
C SER A 395 -12.91 17.30 1.10
N VAL A 396 -13.52 18.47 0.97
CA VAL A 396 -14.40 18.82 -0.16
C VAL A 396 -13.92 20.10 -0.80
N ARG A 397 -13.99 20.12 -2.13
CA ARG A 397 -13.75 21.29 -2.96
C ARG A 397 -15.06 21.66 -3.66
N PRO A 398 -15.84 22.63 -3.14
CA PRO A 398 -17.20 22.88 -3.61
C PRO A 398 -17.28 23.33 -5.07
N SER A 399 -18.23 22.79 -5.82
CA SER A 399 -18.63 23.23 -7.16
C SER A 399 -19.82 24.21 -7.11
N THR A 400 -20.37 24.45 -5.92
CA THR A 400 -21.47 25.39 -5.66
C THR A 400 -20.98 26.84 -5.71
N GLU A 401 -21.75 27.70 -6.37
CA GLU A 401 -21.45 29.12 -6.55
C GLU A 401 -21.24 29.82 -5.20
N GLY A 402 -20.23 30.69 -5.13
CA GLY A 402 -19.83 31.38 -3.89
C GLY A 402 -18.92 30.56 -2.97
N LEU A 403 -18.85 29.23 -3.14
CA LEU A 403 -17.95 28.36 -2.36
C LEU A 403 -16.78 27.81 -3.20
N THR A 404 -16.79 28.03 -4.52
CA THR A 404 -15.76 27.56 -5.46
C THR A 404 -14.38 28.15 -5.27
N HIS A 405 -14.12 28.98 -4.26
CA HIS A 405 -12.77 29.42 -3.89
C HIS A 405 -12.23 28.69 -2.64
N LEU A 406 -13.11 28.00 -1.90
CA LEU A 406 -12.78 27.37 -0.63
C LEU A 406 -12.45 25.89 -0.79
N ARG A 407 -11.69 25.36 0.16
CA ARG A 407 -11.48 23.94 0.39
C ARG A 407 -11.65 23.66 1.87
N TYR A 408 -12.43 22.65 2.23
CA TYR A 408 -12.76 22.31 3.61
C TYR A 408 -12.27 20.91 3.94
N PHE A 409 -11.60 20.76 5.09
CA PHE A 409 -10.99 19.55 5.58
C PHE A 409 -11.64 19.15 6.90
N ARG A 410 -11.76 17.85 7.11
CA ARG A 410 -12.29 17.24 8.31
C ARG A 410 -11.45 16.03 8.71
N TYR A 411 -10.89 16.09 9.92
CA TYR A 411 -10.01 15.06 10.45
C TYR A 411 -10.75 14.06 11.36
N PRO A 412 -10.21 12.84 11.53
CA PRO A 412 -10.83 11.81 12.38
C PRO A 412 -11.03 12.23 13.85
N ASN A 413 -10.18 13.11 14.39
CA ASN A 413 -10.30 13.65 15.75
C ASN A 413 -11.34 14.79 15.88
N GLY A 414 -12.06 15.12 14.79
CA GLY A 414 -13.04 16.20 14.74
C GLY A 414 -12.48 17.59 14.43
N GLU A 415 -11.16 17.71 14.21
CA GLU A 415 -10.55 18.97 13.76
C GLU A 415 -11.02 19.35 12.35
N GLU A 416 -11.08 20.65 12.09
CA GLU A 416 -11.65 21.22 10.86
C GLU A 416 -10.82 22.39 10.35
N HIS A 417 -10.43 22.34 9.09
CA HIS A 417 -9.67 23.41 8.44
C HIS A 417 -10.43 23.92 7.21
N VAL A 418 -10.31 25.23 6.94
CA VAL A 418 -10.83 25.84 5.71
C VAL A 418 -9.75 26.71 5.10
N TYR A 419 -9.53 26.59 3.80
CA TYR A 419 -8.57 27.41 3.06
C TYR A 419 -9.26 28.07 1.87
N ASP A 420 -8.91 29.33 1.60
CA ASP A 420 -9.23 30.00 0.34
C ASP A 420 -8.11 29.70 -0.65
N ILE A 421 -8.27 28.65 -1.45
CA ILE A 421 -7.20 28.18 -2.33
C ILE A 421 -6.95 29.09 -3.54
N VAL A 422 -7.80 30.09 -3.75
CA VAL A 422 -7.62 31.08 -4.82
C VAL A 422 -6.80 32.26 -4.31
N ALA A 423 -7.12 32.77 -3.11
CA ALA A 423 -6.37 33.85 -2.48
C ALA A 423 -5.08 33.37 -1.80
N ASP A 424 -5.07 32.14 -1.31
CA ASP A 424 -3.98 31.46 -0.60
C ASP A 424 -3.75 30.03 -1.18
N PRO A 425 -3.17 29.92 -2.39
CA PRO A 425 -2.96 28.62 -3.05
C PRO A 425 -2.01 27.67 -2.32
N GLY A 426 -1.24 28.16 -1.35
CA GLY A 426 -0.38 27.34 -0.52
C GLY A 426 -0.99 26.97 0.83
N GLU A 427 -2.29 27.19 1.03
CA GLU A 427 -3.06 26.68 2.17
C GLU A 427 -2.41 27.02 3.52
N THR A 428 -1.95 28.26 3.66
CA THR A 428 -1.15 28.73 4.80
C THR A 428 -1.99 29.27 5.94
N ALA A 429 -3.23 29.71 5.67
CA ALA A 429 -4.12 30.31 6.67
C ALA A 429 -5.42 29.51 6.83
N ASN A 430 -5.62 28.90 8.01
CA ASN A 430 -6.88 28.25 8.34
C ASN A 430 -7.98 29.30 8.68
N LEU A 431 -9.00 29.37 7.83
CA LEU A 431 -10.11 30.33 7.88
C LEU A 431 -11.35 29.82 8.64
N LYS A 432 -11.28 28.66 9.32
CA LYS A 432 -12.45 27.98 9.91
C LYS A 432 -13.37 28.90 10.73
N ASP A 433 -12.80 29.86 11.47
CA ASP A 433 -13.55 30.74 12.38
C ASP A 433 -14.38 31.81 11.63
N SER A 434 -14.06 32.05 10.36
CA SER A 434 -14.72 33.05 9.50
C SER A 434 -15.47 32.45 8.31
N ALA A 435 -15.24 31.16 8.03
CA ALA A 435 -15.79 30.44 6.90
C ALA A 435 -17.27 30.04 7.10
N PRO A 436 -18.03 29.83 6.01
CA PRO A 436 -19.40 29.31 6.08
C PRO A 436 -19.42 27.80 6.37
N LEU A 437 -18.99 27.40 7.57
CA LEU A 437 -18.79 26.00 7.95
C LEU A 437 -20.04 25.12 7.77
N GLU A 438 -21.24 25.63 8.05
CA GLU A 438 -22.47 24.86 7.87
C GLU A 438 -22.67 24.44 6.40
N SER A 439 -22.45 25.37 5.46
CA SER A 439 -22.54 25.08 4.03
C SER A 439 -21.42 24.14 3.56
N LEU A 440 -20.19 24.33 4.05
CA LEU A 440 -19.06 23.47 3.70
C LEU A 440 -19.23 22.04 4.22
N ARG A 441 -19.77 21.87 5.43
CA ARG A 441 -20.15 20.56 5.98
C ARG A 441 -21.25 19.92 5.14
N ALA A 442 -22.26 20.68 4.73
CA ALA A 442 -23.34 20.16 3.87
C ALA A 442 -22.81 19.67 2.51
N GLU A 443 -21.89 20.43 1.89
CA GLU A 443 -21.19 20.02 0.66
C GLU A 443 -20.41 18.72 0.86
N LEU A 444 -19.69 18.57 1.98
CA LEU A 444 -18.96 17.35 2.29
C LEU A 444 -19.89 16.15 2.49
N VAL A 445 -20.98 16.32 3.27
CA VAL A 445 -21.97 15.27 3.51
C VAL A 445 -22.62 14.80 2.21
N GLN A 446 -23.01 15.74 1.35
CA GLN A 446 -23.62 15.42 0.06
C GLN A 446 -22.63 14.70 -0.88
N GLY A 447 -21.40 15.22 -0.99
CA GLY A 447 -20.36 14.60 -1.81
C GLY A 447 -20.00 13.19 -1.34
N ALA A 448 -19.80 13.01 -0.02
CA ALA A 448 -19.51 11.70 0.59
C ALA A 448 -20.65 10.69 0.33
N LEU A 449 -21.91 11.12 0.44
CA LEU A 449 -23.05 10.26 0.15
C LEU A 449 -23.05 9.78 -1.32
N GLY A 450 -22.66 10.65 -2.25
CA GLY A 450 -22.49 10.30 -3.67
C GLY A 450 -21.42 9.22 -3.90
N LEU A 451 -20.38 9.21 -3.06
CA LEU A 451 -19.34 8.17 -3.03
C LEU A 451 -19.80 6.88 -2.32
N GLY A 452 -20.96 6.89 -1.66
CA GLY A 452 -21.46 5.75 -0.87
C GLY A 452 -20.94 5.71 0.57
N LEU A 453 -20.52 6.86 1.10
CA LEU A 453 -20.12 7.08 2.49
C LEU A 453 -21.17 7.93 3.21
N ASP A 454 -21.84 7.37 4.22
CA ASP A 454 -22.82 8.12 5.03
C ASP A 454 -22.14 8.86 6.18
N LEU A 455 -22.41 10.17 6.23
CA LEU A 455 -21.98 11.09 7.27
C LEU A 455 -23.17 11.71 8.04
N ARG A 456 -24.41 11.29 7.74
CA ARG A 456 -25.65 11.93 8.25
C ARG A 456 -26.12 11.34 9.57
N GLY A 457 -25.73 10.10 9.88
CA GLY A 457 -26.07 9.45 11.15
C GLY A 457 -27.44 8.82 11.25
N PHE A 458 -27.98 8.27 10.17
CA PHE A 458 -29.24 7.52 10.20
C PHE A 458 -29.03 6.06 10.63
N GLU A 459 -29.96 5.50 11.42
CA GLU A 459 -29.95 4.08 11.84
C GLU A 459 -30.00 3.09 10.67
N ASN A 460 -30.50 3.52 9.51
CA ASN A 460 -30.57 2.70 8.31
C ASN A 460 -30.05 3.54 7.12
N PRO A 461 -28.81 3.34 6.69
CA PRO A 461 -28.28 4.07 5.54
C PRO A 461 -29.10 3.76 4.27
N GLU A 462 -29.11 4.71 3.33
CA GLU A 462 -29.88 4.55 2.09
C GLU A 462 -29.42 3.34 1.28
N ARG A 463 -30.34 2.71 0.53
CA ARG A 463 -30.02 1.54 -0.30
C ARG A 463 -28.88 1.87 -1.26
N GLY A 464 -27.76 1.17 -1.07
CA GLY A 464 -26.55 1.36 -1.85
C GLY A 464 -25.50 2.22 -1.15
N VAL A 465 -25.71 2.74 0.06
CA VAL A 465 -24.59 3.21 0.89
C VAL A 465 -24.01 1.99 1.60
N ASN A 466 -22.69 1.79 1.50
CA ASN A 466 -22.01 0.62 2.05
C ASN A 466 -21.03 0.99 3.17
N ALA A 467 -20.75 2.28 3.37
CA ALA A 467 -19.84 2.75 4.38
C ALA A 467 -20.46 3.84 5.26
N MET A 468 -20.10 3.85 6.54
CA MET A 468 -20.49 4.88 7.52
C MET A 468 -19.25 5.41 8.23
N MET A 469 -19.17 6.71 8.48
CA MET A 469 -18.03 7.30 9.18
C MET A 469 -18.45 8.22 10.32
N ALA A 470 -18.00 7.91 11.53
CA ALA A 470 -18.11 8.80 12.67
C ALA A 470 -16.92 9.77 12.69
N VAL A 471 -17.18 11.03 12.39
CA VAL A 471 -16.18 12.13 12.40
C VAL A 471 -16.40 13.13 13.55
N ASP A 472 -17.54 13.09 14.24
CA ASP A 472 -17.84 13.87 15.45
C ASP A 472 -18.71 13.08 16.45
N GLY A 473 -18.81 11.77 16.26
CA GLY A 473 -19.67 10.91 17.06
C GLY A 473 -21.18 11.13 16.92
N SER A 474 -21.65 11.96 15.96
CA SER A 474 -23.08 12.15 15.67
C SER A 474 -23.70 11.04 14.82
N VAL A 475 -22.85 10.24 14.16
CA VAL A 475 -23.29 9.18 13.26
C VAL A 475 -23.65 7.93 14.05
N ILE A 476 -24.87 7.43 13.83
CA ILE A 476 -25.26 6.10 14.31
C ILE A 476 -24.56 5.07 13.42
N LEU A 477 -23.58 4.36 13.99
CA LEU A 477 -22.89 3.25 13.34
C LEU A 477 -23.67 1.96 13.62
N ALA A 478 -24.84 1.79 13.00
CA ALA A 478 -25.64 0.58 13.16
C ALA A 478 -25.76 -0.15 11.83
N GLY A 479 -25.45 -1.44 11.83
CA GLY A 479 -25.50 -2.26 10.63
C GLY A 479 -26.86 -2.90 10.44
N GLY A 480 -27.12 -3.28 9.20
CA GLY A 480 -28.24 -4.14 8.83
C GLY A 480 -27.74 -5.54 8.50
N GLY A 481 -28.58 -6.40 7.92
CA GLY A 481 -28.21 -7.77 7.56
C GLY A 481 -27.34 -7.92 6.30
N GLY A 482 -26.31 -7.09 6.10
CA GLY A 482 -25.31 -7.27 5.05
C GLY A 482 -24.03 -6.48 5.28
N ASP A 483 -22.97 -6.86 4.54
CA ASP A 483 -21.60 -6.35 4.70
C ASP A 483 -21.51 -4.81 4.72
N THR A 484 -21.10 -4.28 5.87
CA THR A 484 -21.02 -2.84 6.16
C THR A 484 -19.58 -2.42 6.49
N ASP A 485 -19.13 -1.30 5.90
CA ASP A 485 -17.83 -0.68 6.16
C ASP A 485 -17.96 0.46 7.19
N TYR A 486 -17.50 0.24 8.41
CA TYR A 486 -17.41 1.25 9.47
C TYR A 486 -16.09 1.98 9.45
N TRP A 487 -16.13 3.30 9.54
CA TRP A 487 -14.96 4.14 9.75
C TRP A 487 -15.11 4.82 11.10
N ALA A 488 -14.22 4.49 12.04
CA ALA A 488 -14.33 5.04 13.38
C ALA A 488 -12.97 5.38 13.99
N TYR A 489 -12.96 6.45 14.76
CA TYR A 489 -11.82 6.93 15.54
C TYR A 489 -12.06 6.71 17.04
N GLY A 490 -11.08 6.12 17.72
CA GLY A 490 -11.12 5.91 19.17
C GLY A 490 -12.44 5.29 19.64
N ALA A 491 -13.04 5.94 20.64
CA ALA A 491 -14.28 5.51 21.28
C ALA A 491 -15.51 5.50 20.37
N ASP A 492 -15.46 6.12 19.18
CA ASP A 492 -16.55 6.01 18.22
C ASP A 492 -16.71 4.58 17.69
N ALA A 493 -15.64 3.77 17.69
CA ALA A 493 -15.73 2.36 17.31
C ALA A 493 -16.65 1.57 18.27
N GLU A 494 -16.67 1.92 19.56
CA GLU A 494 -17.54 1.27 20.55
C GLU A 494 -19.02 1.60 20.35
N LYS A 495 -19.35 2.59 19.51
CA LYS A 495 -20.73 2.93 19.16
C LYS A 495 -21.29 2.03 18.07
N ILE A 496 -20.46 1.20 17.44
CA ILE A 496 -20.90 0.25 16.42
C ILE A 496 -21.90 -0.73 17.05
N ARG A 497 -23.04 -0.90 16.40
CA ARG A 497 -24.09 -1.86 16.77
C ARG A 497 -24.28 -2.80 15.59
N GLU A 498 -23.81 -4.02 15.76
CA GLU A 498 -23.97 -5.07 14.76
C GLU A 498 -24.72 -6.28 15.30
N GLU A 499 -25.56 -6.86 14.44
CA GLU A 499 -26.23 -8.14 14.68
C GLU A 499 -25.48 -9.25 13.97
N ARG A 500 -25.50 -10.47 14.53
CA ARG A 500 -24.96 -11.62 13.82
C ARG A 500 -25.83 -11.93 12.60
N ASP A 501 -25.32 -11.66 11.41
CA ASP A 501 -26.01 -11.91 10.14
C ASP A 501 -25.26 -12.87 9.20
N GLY A 502 -23.98 -13.13 9.49
CA GLY A 502 -23.11 -14.00 8.69
C GLY A 502 -22.43 -13.28 7.50
N GLY A 503 -22.48 -11.95 7.47
CA GLY A 503 -21.73 -11.08 6.56
C GLY A 503 -20.26 -10.93 6.93
N LEU A 504 -19.57 -10.01 6.25
CA LEU A 504 -18.19 -9.61 6.49
C LEU A 504 -18.12 -8.11 6.77
N ASP A 505 -18.48 -7.71 7.98
CA ASP A 505 -18.42 -6.33 8.39
C ASP A 505 -16.98 -5.88 8.64
N THR A 506 -16.65 -4.68 8.15
CA THR A 506 -15.28 -4.17 8.15
C THR A 506 -15.20 -2.88 8.96
N LEU A 507 -14.43 -2.88 10.05
CA LEU A 507 -14.01 -1.66 10.73
C LEU A 507 -12.68 -1.16 10.15
N TRP A 508 -12.73 -0.06 9.42
CA TRP A 508 -11.63 0.85 9.10
C TRP A 508 -11.32 1.73 10.30
N TYR A 509 -10.41 1.25 11.16
CA TYR A 509 -10.01 1.93 12.37
C TYR A 509 -9.01 3.05 12.08
N MET A 510 -9.40 4.29 12.38
CA MET A 510 -8.62 5.52 12.13
C MET A 510 -7.67 5.86 13.27
N ALA A 511 -7.19 4.85 14.01
CA ALA A 511 -6.52 4.99 15.30
C ALA A 511 -7.44 5.64 16.36
N GLY A 512 -6.85 6.08 17.47
CA GLY A 512 -7.53 6.73 18.57
C GLY A 512 -6.58 7.70 19.27
N PRO A 513 -7.01 8.30 20.38
CA PRO A 513 -6.13 9.05 21.28
C PRO A 513 -4.92 8.21 21.74
N ASP A 514 -3.87 8.86 22.26
CA ASP A 514 -2.56 8.23 22.51
C ASP A 514 -2.58 6.96 23.36
N ASP A 515 -3.44 6.91 24.38
CA ASP A 515 -3.55 5.76 25.29
C ASP A 515 -4.76 4.87 25.01
N TYR A 516 -5.45 5.10 23.89
CA TYR A 516 -6.68 4.37 23.60
C TYR A 516 -6.40 2.94 23.15
N VAL A 517 -7.18 1.99 23.70
CA VAL A 517 -7.19 0.59 23.29
C VAL A 517 -8.50 0.34 22.57
N LEU A 518 -8.43 -0.09 21.31
CA LEU A 518 -9.61 -0.49 20.58
C LEU A 518 -10.14 -1.80 21.16
N HIS A 519 -11.34 -1.76 21.71
CA HIS A 519 -12.13 -2.96 21.98
C HIS A 519 -13.03 -3.20 20.77
N CYS A 520 -12.75 -4.25 20.00
CA CYS A 520 -13.50 -4.58 18.80
C CYS A 520 -14.97 -4.83 19.17
N PRO A 521 -15.92 -4.22 18.45
CA PRO A 521 -17.34 -4.54 18.61
C PRO A 521 -17.60 -6.02 18.32
N PRO A 522 -18.60 -6.64 18.97
CA PRO A 522 -19.04 -7.98 18.58
C PRO A 522 -19.55 -7.96 17.13
N HIS A 523 -19.39 -9.09 16.43
CA HIS A 523 -19.91 -9.28 15.05
C HIS A 523 -19.33 -8.33 14.00
N VAL A 524 -18.12 -7.78 14.25
CA VAL A 524 -17.31 -7.13 13.21
C VAL A 524 -16.13 -8.03 12.90
N GLU A 525 -16.18 -8.73 11.77
CA GLU A 525 -15.23 -9.78 11.43
C GLU A 525 -13.91 -9.22 10.92
N ARG A 526 -13.89 -8.06 10.27
CA ARG A 526 -12.67 -7.53 9.65
C ARG A 526 -12.25 -6.22 10.30
N ILE A 527 -11.00 -6.17 10.76
CA ILE A 527 -10.41 -4.96 11.33
C ILE A 527 -9.27 -4.51 10.43
N ARG A 528 -9.36 -3.28 9.90
CA ARG A 528 -8.36 -2.68 9.04
C ARG A 528 -7.86 -1.36 9.59
N ILE A 529 -6.55 -1.16 9.56
CA ILE A 529 -5.97 0.12 9.99
C ILE A 529 -6.02 1.13 8.85
N ALA A 530 -6.80 2.19 9.04
CA ALA A 530 -6.99 3.29 8.10
C ALA A 530 -6.00 4.43 8.37
N THR A 531 -4.70 4.13 8.41
CA THR A 531 -3.60 5.12 8.43
C THR A 531 -2.29 4.42 8.11
N VAL A 532 -1.32 5.08 7.47
CA VAL A 532 0.00 4.47 7.17
C VAL A 532 0.93 4.47 8.39
N VAL A 533 0.81 5.45 9.28
CA VAL A 533 1.65 5.60 10.47
C VAL A 533 0.78 6.11 11.61
N ALA A 534 0.89 5.53 12.80
CA ALA A 534 0.25 6.06 14.00
C ALA A 534 1.22 6.92 14.80
N ARG A 535 0.78 8.10 15.22
CA ARG A 535 1.57 9.09 15.97
C ARG A 535 0.84 9.60 17.20
N ASN A 536 1.59 10.11 18.17
CA ASN A 536 1.06 10.73 19.37
C ASN A 536 0.43 12.09 19.04
N GLU A 537 -0.82 12.31 19.44
CA GLU A 537 -1.56 13.54 19.23
C GLU A 537 -1.12 14.64 20.20
N THR A 538 -0.78 14.28 21.44
CA THR A 538 -0.41 15.26 22.48
C THR A 538 1.02 15.83 22.34
N GLY A 539 1.83 15.24 21.45
CA GLY A 539 3.25 15.57 21.26
C GLY A 539 3.59 16.14 19.88
N GLY A 540 2.65 16.83 19.22
CA GLY A 540 2.88 17.43 17.90
C GLY A 540 3.00 16.41 16.76
N GLY A 541 2.57 15.16 16.99
CA GLY A 541 2.59 14.12 15.97
C GLY A 541 3.96 13.55 15.66
N GLU A 542 5.08 13.93 16.26
CA GLU A 542 6.40 13.43 15.82
C GLU A 542 6.70 12.00 16.29
N VAL A 543 6.21 11.64 17.47
CA VAL A 543 6.50 10.35 18.11
C VAL A 543 5.52 9.30 17.60
N ARG A 544 6.04 8.19 17.06
CA ARG A 544 5.22 7.04 16.64
C ARG A 544 4.60 6.34 17.85
N LYS A 545 3.40 5.78 17.67
CA LYS A 545 2.73 4.94 18.66
C LYS A 545 2.35 3.58 18.11
N THR A 546 2.32 2.59 18.99
CA THR A 546 1.80 1.26 18.72
C THR A 546 0.29 1.26 18.97
N LEU A 547 -0.51 0.86 17.98
CA LEU A 547 -1.95 0.71 18.17
C LEU A 547 -2.24 -0.56 18.96
N LYS A 548 -3.09 -0.43 19.98
CA LYS A 548 -3.52 -1.57 20.81
C LYS A 548 -4.94 -1.95 20.46
N ILE A 549 -5.15 -3.22 20.12
CA ILE A 549 -6.44 -3.78 19.71
C ILE A 549 -6.73 -5.04 20.53
N VAL A 550 -7.97 -5.16 20.98
CA VAL A 550 -8.48 -6.35 21.70
C VAL A 550 -9.76 -6.79 21.01
N ALA A 551 -9.74 -8.00 20.45
CA ALA A 551 -10.89 -8.62 19.84
C ALA A 551 -12.02 -8.85 20.85
N HIS A 552 -13.25 -8.95 20.37
CA HIS A 552 -14.34 -9.44 21.21
C HIS A 552 -14.15 -10.94 21.46
N PRO A 553 -14.28 -11.46 22.70
CA PRO A 553 -13.98 -12.87 23.00
C PRO A 553 -14.73 -13.89 22.13
N ASP A 554 -16.00 -13.62 21.82
CA ASP A 554 -16.83 -14.53 21.01
C ASP A 554 -16.86 -14.25 19.49
N SER A 555 -16.14 -13.24 19.00
CA SER A 555 -16.17 -12.86 17.57
C SER A 555 -14.78 -12.98 16.97
N PRO A 556 -14.53 -13.97 16.09
CA PRO A 556 -13.23 -14.08 15.44
C PRO A 556 -12.97 -12.86 14.57
N ILE A 557 -11.71 -12.44 14.50
CA ILE A 557 -11.28 -11.31 13.69
C ILE A 557 -10.33 -11.73 12.56
N HIS A 558 -10.50 -11.08 11.43
CA HIS A 558 -9.53 -10.95 10.37
C HIS A 558 -8.92 -9.55 10.47
N PHE A 559 -7.77 -9.47 11.10
CA PHE A 559 -6.99 -8.25 11.26
C PHE A 559 -5.98 -8.07 10.12
N GLU A 560 -6.02 -6.89 9.49
CA GLU A 560 -5.05 -6.47 8.48
C GLU A 560 -4.58 -5.05 8.79
N THR A 561 -3.30 -4.89 9.09
CA THR A 561 -2.71 -3.55 9.31
C THR A 561 -2.26 -2.90 7.99
N SER A 562 -1.98 -1.60 8.06
CA SER A 562 -1.37 -0.86 6.98
C SER A 562 0.16 -1.05 6.92
N GLU A 563 0.81 -0.43 5.93
CA GLU A 563 2.22 -0.71 5.64
C GLU A 563 3.19 -0.47 6.82
N ARG A 564 3.03 0.59 7.61
CA ARG A 564 4.05 1.04 8.60
C ARG A 564 3.51 1.21 10.03
N VAL A 565 2.29 0.77 10.32
CA VAL A 565 1.73 0.89 11.67
C VAL A 565 2.16 -0.31 12.52
N GLU A 566 2.80 -0.01 13.65
CA GLU A 566 3.07 -1.00 14.68
C GLU A 566 1.82 -1.29 15.48
N VAL A 567 1.61 -2.57 15.79
CA VAL A 567 0.36 -3.06 16.39
C VAL A 567 0.63 -4.05 17.52
N ASP A 568 -0.23 -4.01 18.53
CA ASP A 568 -0.34 -4.99 19.60
C ASP A 568 -1.80 -5.47 19.63
N VAL A 569 -2.03 -6.69 19.15
CA VAL A 569 -3.37 -7.25 18.94
C VAL A 569 -3.56 -8.47 19.84
N THR A 570 -4.62 -8.43 20.64
CA THR A 570 -5.12 -9.59 21.38
C THR A 570 -6.36 -10.12 20.67
N GLY A 571 -6.33 -11.39 20.33
CA GLY A 571 -7.38 -12.15 19.66
C GLY A 571 -8.51 -12.56 20.57
N SER A 572 -9.42 -13.32 20.01
CA SER A 572 -10.65 -13.83 20.59
C SER A 572 -10.45 -15.23 21.19
N ASP A 573 -11.54 -15.87 21.61
CA ASP A 573 -11.55 -17.30 21.99
C ASP A 573 -11.91 -18.20 20.79
N ARG A 574 -11.77 -17.69 19.57
CA ARG A 574 -12.10 -18.33 18.28
C ARG A 574 -10.89 -18.19 17.35
N GLY A 575 -10.90 -18.96 16.26
CA GLY A 575 -9.82 -18.90 15.25
C GLY A 575 -9.76 -17.54 14.54
N ASP A 576 -8.71 -16.80 14.81
CA ASP A 576 -8.41 -15.48 14.27
C ASP A 576 -7.40 -15.53 13.12
N ILE A 577 -7.43 -14.51 12.27
CA ILE A 577 -6.43 -14.28 11.24
C ILE A 577 -5.82 -12.91 11.47
N MET A 578 -4.51 -12.84 11.74
CA MET A 578 -3.81 -11.58 12.00
C MET A 578 -2.63 -11.41 11.06
N LEU A 579 -2.73 -10.38 10.21
CA LEU A 579 -1.71 -10.01 9.24
C LEU A 579 -0.97 -8.74 9.72
N GLY A 580 0.33 -8.88 9.96
CA GLY A 580 1.22 -7.81 10.44
C GLY A 580 1.57 -6.75 9.37
N PRO A 581 2.35 -5.73 9.73
CA PRO A 581 2.70 -4.65 8.81
C PRO A 581 3.85 -5.03 7.86
N LYS A 582 3.90 -4.37 6.70
CA LYS A 582 4.93 -4.61 5.66
C LYS A 582 6.31 -4.05 6.04
N TYR A 583 6.34 -2.96 6.80
CA TYR A 583 7.53 -2.21 7.19
C TYR A 583 7.56 -1.87 8.69
N GLY A 584 6.75 -2.56 9.49
CA GLY A 584 6.66 -2.38 10.94
C GLY A 584 6.85 -3.68 11.70
N SER A 585 6.68 -3.60 13.01
CA SER A 585 6.67 -4.72 13.96
C SER A 585 5.25 -5.02 14.41
N ALA A 586 4.99 -6.25 14.88
CA ALA A 586 3.68 -6.64 15.40
C ALA A 586 3.82 -7.57 16.60
N THR A 587 2.99 -7.33 17.61
CA THR A 587 2.73 -8.28 18.70
C THR A 587 1.34 -8.84 18.52
N PHE A 588 1.21 -10.15 18.38
CA PHE A 588 -0.08 -10.82 18.21
C PHE A 588 -0.24 -11.90 19.28
N ARG A 589 -1.44 -11.97 19.87
CA ARG A 589 -1.85 -13.01 20.81
C ARG A 589 -3.11 -13.64 20.23
N GLY A 590 -3.04 -14.88 19.76
CA GLY A 590 -4.18 -15.59 19.17
C GLY A 590 -5.26 -15.83 20.21
N GLY A 591 -4.90 -16.45 21.33
CA GLY A 591 -5.82 -16.68 22.44
C GLY A 591 -6.21 -18.14 22.50
N ALA A 592 -7.50 -18.44 22.36
CA ALA A 592 -7.96 -19.81 22.17
C ALA A 592 -8.55 -19.96 20.76
N GLY A 593 -8.54 -21.16 20.21
CA GLY A 593 -8.94 -21.39 18.83
C GLY A 593 -7.75 -21.78 17.96
N ASN A 594 -7.99 -21.99 16.67
CA ASN A 594 -6.90 -22.28 15.74
C ASN A 594 -6.61 -20.99 14.96
N ASP A 595 -5.52 -20.34 15.30
CA ASP A 595 -5.20 -18.98 14.86
C ASP A 595 -4.16 -18.97 13.74
N GLU A 596 -4.22 -17.95 12.90
CA GLU A 596 -3.24 -17.68 11.85
C GLU A 596 -2.56 -16.33 12.12
N LEU A 597 -1.31 -16.37 12.59
CA LEU A 597 -0.52 -15.19 12.94
C LEU A 597 0.62 -15.03 11.93
N ARG A 598 0.54 -14.03 11.04
CA ARG A 598 1.48 -13.91 9.92
C ARG A 598 2.11 -12.53 9.80
N ALA A 599 3.44 -12.51 9.74
CA ALA A 599 4.20 -11.36 9.33
C ALA A 599 4.33 -11.33 7.79
N ILE A 600 3.89 -10.21 7.21
CA ILE A 600 4.13 -9.87 5.80
C ILE A 600 5.28 -8.85 5.66
N ALA A 601 6.03 -8.65 6.73
CA ALA A 601 7.14 -7.71 6.77
C ALA A 601 8.21 -8.07 5.74
N THR A 602 8.81 -7.04 5.15
CA THR A 602 9.89 -7.17 4.16
C THR A 602 11.24 -6.71 4.71
N LEU A 603 11.24 -6.05 5.88
CA LEU A 603 12.43 -5.49 6.49
C LEU A 603 13.03 -6.44 7.52
N THR A 604 14.34 -6.69 7.42
CA THR A 604 15.11 -7.46 8.41
C THR A 604 15.25 -6.74 9.76
N SER A 605 14.85 -5.47 9.85
CA SER A 605 14.79 -4.70 11.09
C SER A 605 13.49 -4.89 11.86
N SER A 606 12.42 -5.38 11.23
CA SER A 606 11.16 -5.67 11.91
C SER A 606 11.34 -6.77 12.96
N ARG A 607 10.58 -6.72 14.04
CA ARG A 607 10.63 -7.71 15.13
C ARG A 607 9.21 -8.08 15.51
N HIS A 608 8.85 -9.34 15.38
CA HIS A 608 7.51 -9.83 15.66
C HIS A 608 7.50 -10.68 16.94
N ALA A 609 6.42 -10.58 17.70
CA ALA A 609 6.17 -11.40 18.87
C ALA A 609 4.78 -12.03 18.74
N PHE A 610 4.74 -13.28 18.29
CA PHE A 610 3.49 -14.01 18.04
C PHE A 610 3.33 -15.12 19.06
N TYR A 611 2.16 -15.16 19.69
CA TYR A 611 1.77 -16.15 20.67
C TYR A 611 0.47 -16.78 20.17
N GLY A 612 0.48 -18.04 19.75
CA GLY A 612 -0.70 -18.77 19.29
C GLY A 612 -1.70 -18.92 20.43
N GLY A 613 -1.31 -19.69 21.44
CA GLY A 613 -2.09 -19.85 22.66
C GLY A 613 -2.63 -21.27 22.74
N ALA A 614 -3.95 -21.45 22.76
CA ALA A 614 -4.57 -22.76 22.89
C ALA A 614 -5.32 -23.15 21.63
N GLY A 615 -4.86 -24.21 20.96
CA GLY A 615 -5.43 -24.75 19.73
C GLY A 615 -4.33 -25.07 18.75
N ASN A 616 -4.68 -25.40 17.52
CA ASN A 616 -3.70 -25.76 16.50
C ASN A 616 -3.39 -24.52 15.64
N ASP A 617 -2.35 -23.80 16.00
CA ASP A 617 -2.05 -22.48 15.46
C ASP A 617 -1.05 -22.54 14.31
N THR A 618 -1.13 -21.54 13.43
CA THR A 618 -0.17 -21.33 12.35
C THR A 618 0.53 -20.00 12.52
N LEU A 619 1.79 -20.03 12.90
CA LEU A 619 2.62 -18.84 13.11
C LEU A 619 3.62 -18.70 11.96
N SER A 620 3.75 -17.52 11.38
CA SER A 620 4.78 -17.22 10.38
C SER A 620 5.47 -15.89 10.68
N GLY A 621 6.72 -15.98 11.10
CA GLY A 621 7.62 -14.84 11.30
C GLY A 621 7.96 -14.09 10.02
N GLY A 622 8.63 -12.95 10.18
CA GLY A 622 9.17 -12.11 9.12
C GLY A 622 10.63 -12.45 8.82
N PRO A 623 11.34 -11.60 8.06
CA PRO A 623 12.78 -11.75 7.82
C PRO A 623 13.65 -11.20 8.98
N GLY A 624 13.02 -10.81 10.09
CA GLY A 624 13.64 -10.20 11.24
C GLY A 624 13.95 -11.21 12.35
N LYS A 625 14.34 -10.70 13.53
CA LYS A 625 14.54 -11.55 14.72
C LYS A 625 13.24 -11.66 15.49
N ASP A 626 12.55 -12.78 15.34
CA ASP A 626 11.19 -12.91 15.84
C ASP A 626 11.10 -13.82 17.07
N THR A 627 10.04 -13.66 17.85
CA THR A 627 9.64 -14.56 18.94
C THR A 627 8.31 -15.19 18.55
N LEU A 628 8.30 -16.52 18.41
CA LEU A 628 7.14 -17.30 18.00
C LEU A 628 6.89 -18.38 19.05
N ASP A 629 5.70 -18.39 19.64
CA ASP A 629 5.29 -19.34 20.67
C ASP A 629 3.96 -19.97 20.26
N GLY A 630 3.96 -21.26 19.92
CA GLY A 630 2.75 -22.01 19.52
C GLY A 630 1.78 -22.15 20.70
N GLY A 631 2.28 -22.58 21.85
CA GLY A 631 1.52 -22.69 23.08
C GLY A 631 1.06 -24.13 23.34
N THR A 632 -0.22 -24.42 23.26
CA THR A 632 -0.76 -25.78 23.43
C THR A 632 -1.60 -26.18 22.24
N GLY A 633 -1.37 -27.38 21.72
CA GLY A 633 -2.03 -27.90 20.53
C GLY A 633 -0.98 -28.37 19.52
N ASP A 634 -1.41 -28.82 18.34
CA ASP A 634 -0.50 -29.27 17.30
C ASP A 634 -0.20 -28.09 16.36
N ASP A 635 0.89 -27.37 16.60
CA ASP A 635 1.17 -26.09 15.96
C ASP A 635 2.04 -26.20 14.71
N VAL A 636 1.92 -25.22 13.80
CA VAL A 636 2.78 -25.06 12.63
C VAL A 636 3.49 -23.71 12.71
N ILE A 637 4.81 -23.73 12.88
CA ILE A 637 5.61 -22.52 13.09
C ILE A 637 6.65 -22.38 11.99
N PHE A 638 6.62 -21.23 11.31
CA PHE A 638 7.59 -20.83 10.29
C PHE A 638 8.40 -19.64 10.79
N GLY A 639 9.63 -19.86 11.25
CA GLY A 639 10.53 -18.78 11.71
C GLY A 639 11.05 -17.89 10.58
N ARG A 640 11.23 -18.47 9.39
CA ARG A 640 11.92 -17.84 8.24
C ARG A 640 13.38 -17.50 8.59
N GLY A 641 13.99 -16.50 7.95
CA GLY A 641 15.41 -16.22 8.16
C GLY A 641 15.70 -15.47 9.47
N ASN A 642 16.99 -15.25 9.73
CA ASN A 642 17.55 -14.54 10.88
C ASN A 642 17.44 -15.31 12.21
N ASN A 643 17.81 -14.66 13.30
CA ASN A 643 17.93 -15.28 14.62
C ASN A 643 16.60 -15.21 15.37
N ASN A 644 15.88 -16.33 15.41
CA ASN A 644 14.55 -16.43 16.00
C ASN A 644 14.58 -17.07 17.39
N ARG A 645 13.53 -16.83 18.17
CA ARG A 645 13.19 -17.60 19.38
C ARG A 645 11.88 -18.32 19.12
N ILE A 646 11.93 -19.64 19.03
CA ILE A 646 10.78 -20.46 18.68
C ILE A 646 10.45 -21.40 19.83
N TYR A 647 9.19 -21.42 20.25
CA TYR A 647 8.65 -22.34 21.23
C TYR A 647 7.51 -23.11 20.57
N GLY A 648 7.65 -24.42 20.40
CA GLY A 648 6.57 -25.29 19.93
C GLY A 648 5.46 -25.34 20.97
N GLY A 649 5.83 -25.80 22.16
CA GLY A 649 4.92 -25.84 23.30
C GLY A 649 4.43 -27.27 23.55
N HIS A 650 3.23 -27.43 24.09
CA HIS A 650 2.66 -28.74 24.35
C HIS A 650 1.88 -29.25 23.14
N GLY A 651 2.33 -30.33 22.52
CA GLY A 651 1.60 -30.98 21.43
C GLY A 651 2.53 -31.59 20.40
N ASN A 652 2.04 -31.81 19.18
CA ASN A 652 2.82 -32.40 18.09
C ASN A 652 3.14 -31.34 17.05
N ASP A 653 4.20 -30.59 17.30
CA ASP A 653 4.48 -29.36 16.55
C ASP A 653 5.32 -29.62 15.31
N ARG A 654 5.09 -28.79 14.28
CA ARG A 654 5.92 -28.71 13.09
C ARG A 654 6.59 -27.35 13.04
N ILE A 655 7.91 -27.35 13.26
CA ILE A 655 8.74 -26.15 13.25
C ILE A 655 9.63 -26.17 12.01
N VAL A 656 9.56 -25.10 11.22
CA VAL A 656 10.45 -24.86 10.08
C VAL A 656 11.10 -23.50 10.27
N ASP A 657 12.41 -23.49 10.48
CA ASP A 657 13.20 -22.27 10.54
C ASP A 657 14.12 -22.16 9.32
N GLY A 658 14.44 -20.94 8.94
CA GLY A 658 15.35 -20.64 7.82
C GLY A 658 16.79 -20.50 8.29
N ASP A 659 17.57 -19.75 7.53
CA ASP A 659 18.98 -19.51 7.85
C ASP A 659 19.12 -18.50 9.00
N GLY A 660 20.06 -18.72 9.91
CA GLY A 660 20.29 -17.85 11.07
C GLY A 660 20.84 -18.59 12.27
N SER A 661 20.97 -17.89 13.40
CA SER A 661 21.32 -18.50 14.68
C SER A 661 20.15 -18.38 15.65
N SER A 662 19.29 -19.38 15.64
CA SER A 662 18.03 -19.41 16.38
C SER A 662 18.11 -20.23 17.66
N VAL A 663 17.16 -19.96 18.56
CA VAL A 663 16.93 -20.78 19.77
C VAL A 663 15.56 -21.41 19.63
N ILE A 664 15.52 -22.74 19.60
CA ILE A 664 14.29 -23.52 19.39
C ILE A 664 14.02 -24.38 20.62
N HIS A 665 12.81 -24.27 21.18
CA HIS A 665 12.29 -25.15 22.22
C HIS A 665 11.18 -25.99 21.61
N THR A 666 11.38 -27.31 21.47
CA THR A 666 10.36 -28.17 20.85
C THR A 666 9.17 -28.41 21.77
N GLY A 667 9.35 -28.25 23.09
CA GLY A 667 8.37 -28.70 24.08
C GLY A 667 8.13 -30.22 24.04
N PRO A 668 7.22 -30.75 24.89
CA PRO A 668 6.92 -32.16 24.94
C PRO A 668 5.93 -32.59 23.84
N GLY A 669 6.10 -33.82 23.33
CA GLY A 669 5.16 -34.43 22.39
C GLY A 669 5.85 -35.02 21.16
N ARG A 670 5.17 -35.07 20.01
CA ARG A 670 5.75 -35.60 18.76
C ARG A 670 6.08 -34.47 17.79
N ASN A 671 7.30 -33.95 17.88
CA ASN A 671 7.69 -32.77 17.12
C ASN A 671 8.52 -33.09 15.88
N VAL A 672 8.36 -32.27 14.84
CA VAL A 672 9.19 -32.28 13.64
C VAL A 672 9.83 -30.90 13.49
N VAL A 673 11.16 -30.87 13.48
CA VAL A 673 11.94 -29.63 13.32
C VAL A 673 12.76 -29.71 12.03
N THR A 674 12.71 -28.68 11.21
CA THR A 674 13.59 -28.51 10.04
C THR A 674 14.25 -27.15 10.14
N LEU A 675 15.59 -27.14 10.17
CA LEU A 675 16.41 -25.92 10.26
C LEU A 675 17.13 -25.66 8.93
N GLY A 676 17.42 -24.38 8.68
CA GLY A 676 18.27 -23.91 7.58
C GLY A 676 19.76 -23.98 7.91
N ASP A 677 20.55 -23.11 7.28
CA ASP A 677 21.97 -22.96 7.61
C ASP A 677 22.18 -22.01 8.80
N GLY A 678 23.18 -22.28 9.62
CA GLY A 678 23.58 -21.39 10.73
C GLY A 678 23.67 -22.09 12.08
N ASP A 679 24.11 -21.34 13.08
CA ASP A 679 24.49 -21.91 14.37
C ASP A 679 23.33 -21.83 15.37
N ASP A 680 22.59 -22.91 15.53
CA ASP A 680 21.37 -22.98 16.35
C ASP A 680 21.57 -23.61 17.72
N VAL A 681 20.66 -23.28 18.64
CA VAL A 681 20.49 -23.97 19.93
C VAL A 681 19.11 -24.59 19.97
N VAL A 682 19.04 -25.91 20.13
CA VAL A 682 17.77 -26.65 20.17
C VAL A 682 17.58 -27.33 21.53
N HIS A 683 16.61 -26.85 22.29
CA HIS A 683 16.12 -27.48 23.51
C HIS A 683 15.02 -28.49 23.17
N VAL A 684 15.39 -29.77 23.18
CA VAL A 684 14.51 -30.87 22.79
C VAL A 684 13.78 -31.40 24.03
N GLY A 685 12.46 -31.25 24.05
CA GLY A 685 11.61 -31.75 25.12
C GLY A 685 11.41 -33.27 25.10
N ALA A 686 10.72 -33.79 26.11
CA ALA A 686 10.37 -35.21 26.19
C ALA A 686 9.41 -35.64 25.08
N GLY A 687 9.28 -36.95 24.82
CA GLY A 687 8.44 -37.47 23.73
C GLY A 687 9.24 -37.91 22.51
N VAL A 688 8.72 -37.72 21.30
CA VAL A 688 9.32 -38.22 20.04
C VAL A 688 9.66 -37.06 19.12
N ASN A 689 10.95 -36.76 18.95
CA ASN A 689 11.38 -35.61 18.15
C ASN A 689 12.13 -36.07 16.91
N GLN A 690 11.76 -35.56 15.74
CA GLN A 690 12.50 -35.76 14.49
C GLN A 690 13.05 -34.42 14.03
N ILE A 691 14.38 -34.30 14.01
CA ILE A 691 15.07 -33.04 13.73
C ILE A 691 15.96 -33.21 12.51
N ASP A 692 15.75 -32.32 11.56
CA ASP A 692 16.64 -32.12 10.44
C ASP A 692 17.40 -30.79 10.63
N ALA A 693 18.67 -30.89 10.99
CA ALA A 693 19.42 -29.79 11.60
C ALA A 693 20.21 -28.90 10.63
N GLY A 694 19.95 -29.02 9.32
CA GLY A 694 20.70 -28.23 8.34
C GLY A 694 22.19 -28.62 8.25
N THR A 695 23.05 -27.64 7.92
CA THR A 695 24.51 -27.84 7.82
C THR A 695 25.33 -27.09 8.87
N GLY A 696 24.72 -26.20 9.64
CA GLY A 696 25.41 -25.34 10.61
C GLY A 696 25.76 -26.02 11.94
N ALA A 697 26.41 -25.29 12.84
CA ALA A 697 26.83 -25.81 14.13
C ALA A 697 25.68 -25.76 15.14
N VAL A 698 25.04 -26.90 15.40
CA VAL A 698 23.88 -26.97 16.29
C VAL A 698 24.25 -27.57 17.65
N VAL A 699 23.82 -26.91 18.73
CA VAL A 699 23.89 -27.44 20.10
C VAL A 699 22.51 -27.95 20.51
N PHE A 700 22.40 -29.25 20.79
CA PHE A 700 21.16 -29.86 21.24
C PHE A 700 21.17 -30.09 22.74
N HIS A 701 20.29 -29.43 23.48
CA HIS A 701 20.01 -29.74 24.88
C HIS A 701 18.86 -30.76 24.93
N ILE A 702 19.17 -32.03 25.21
CA ILE A 702 18.18 -33.10 25.14
C ILE A 702 17.60 -33.40 26.52
N ALA A 703 16.30 -33.19 26.72
CA ALA A 703 15.61 -33.62 27.93
C ALA A 703 15.62 -35.15 28.08
N TYR A 704 15.71 -35.63 29.32
CA TYR A 704 15.60 -37.07 29.61
C TYR A 704 14.14 -37.54 29.52
N GLY A 705 13.87 -38.64 28.82
CA GLY A 705 12.55 -39.29 28.77
C GLY A 705 11.88 -39.30 27.40
N GLY A 706 12.63 -39.56 26.32
CA GLY A 706 12.07 -39.55 24.96
C GLY A 706 12.95 -40.24 23.91
N VAL A 707 12.47 -40.23 22.67
CA VAL A 707 13.19 -40.66 21.47
C VAL A 707 13.46 -39.44 20.60
N THR A 708 14.73 -39.12 20.38
CA THR A 708 15.14 -38.02 19.49
C THR A 708 15.89 -38.60 18.30
N VAL A 709 15.49 -38.24 17.09
CA VAL A 709 16.13 -38.62 15.83
C VAL A 709 16.70 -37.37 15.18
N ILE A 710 18.02 -37.33 14.97
CA ILE A 710 18.71 -36.25 14.26
C ILE A 710 19.18 -36.79 12.91
N GLN A 711 18.63 -36.27 11.81
CA GLN A 711 18.81 -36.84 10.47
C GLN A 711 20.17 -36.53 9.82
N ARG A 712 20.75 -35.37 10.14
CA ARG A 712 22.06 -34.91 9.61
C ARG A 712 22.99 -34.56 10.76
N TRP A 713 23.93 -35.44 11.09
CA TRP A 713 24.93 -35.19 12.14
C TRP A 713 26.27 -34.71 11.57
N GLY A 714 26.66 -33.48 11.92
CA GLY A 714 27.92 -32.85 11.51
C GLY A 714 29.01 -32.89 12.59
N PRO A 715 30.29 -32.66 12.21
CA PRO A 715 31.41 -32.62 13.15
C PRO A 715 31.39 -31.40 14.10
N THR A 716 30.63 -30.36 13.76
CA THR A 716 30.48 -29.13 14.56
C THR A 716 29.32 -29.19 15.55
N MET A 717 28.43 -30.19 15.42
CA MET A 717 27.26 -30.34 16.29
C MET A 717 27.65 -30.89 17.66
N ARG A 718 26.89 -30.53 18.69
CA ARG A 718 27.08 -30.98 20.08
C ARG A 718 25.79 -31.45 20.72
N LEU A 719 25.87 -32.48 21.55
CA LEU A 719 24.80 -32.91 22.44
C LEU A 719 25.14 -32.48 23.86
N ASP A 720 24.33 -31.59 24.43
CA ASP A 720 24.34 -31.34 25.86
C ASP A 720 23.36 -32.29 26.55
N LEU A 721 23.93 -33.24 27.29
CA LEU A 721 23.24 -34.24 28.11
C LEU A 721 23.53 -34.00 29.60
N SER A 722 23.96 -32.81 30.00
CA SER A 722 24.32 -32.48 31.39
C SER A 722 23.18 -32.70 32.39
N GLU A 723 21.93 -32.61 31.94
CA GLU A 723 20.72 -32.85 32.72
C GLU A 723 20.32 -34.34 32.79
N TRP A 724 21.00 -35.24 32.07
CA TRP A 724 20.71 -36.67 32.15
C TRP A 724 21.17 -37.26 33.49
N PRO A 725 20.51 -38.33 33.99
CA PRO A 725 20.91 -38.97 35.24
C PRO A 725 22.26 -39.69 35.17
N GLY A 726 22.85 -39.85 33.99
CA GLY A 726 24.15 -40.46 33.77
C GLY A 726 24.58 -40.39 32.30
N MET A 727 25.77 -40.91 31.97
CA MET A 727 26.22 -41.03 30.59
C MET A 727 25.46 -42.15 29.85
N PRO A 728 25.10 -41.95 28.56
CA PRO A 728 24.47 -42.99 27.75
C PRO A 728 25.43 -44.09 27.31
N GLU A 729 24.88 -45.25 26.99
CA GLU A 729 25.55 -46.25 26.15
C GLU A 729 25.54 -45.77 24.70
N ILE A 730 26.72 -45.71 24.06
CA ILE A 730 26.89 -45.26 22.67
C ILE A 730 27.17 -46.49 21.79
N THR A 731 26.28 -46.76 20.84
CA THR A 731 26.38 -47.92 19.93
C THR A 731 26.36 -47.47 18.47
N ALA A 732 27.39 -47.84 17.70
CA ALA A 732 27.37 -47.67 16.25
C ALA A 732 26.52 -48.78 15.60
N MET A 733 25.48 -48.41 14.86
CA MET A 733 24.46 -49.34 14.35
C MET A 733 24.66 -49.74 12.87
N GLY A 734 25.67 -49.17 12.19
CA GLY A 734 25.92 -49.34 10.75
C GLY A 734 25.34 -48.21 9.90
N GLU A 735 25.76 -48.09 8.64
CA GLU A 735 25.21 -47.14 7.64
C GLU A 735 25.20 -45.66 8.09
N GLY A 736 26.20 -45.24 8.87
CA GLY A 736 26.29 -43.87 9.38
C GLY A 736 25.29 -43.53 10.50
N ARG A 737 24.67 -44.54 11.14
CA ARG A 737 23.81 -44.38 12.32
C ARG A 737 24.56 -44.66 13.62
N VAL A 738 24.42 -43.77 14.60
CA VAL A 738 24.88 -43.95 15.98
C VAL A 738 23.71 -43.76 16.94
N GLN A 739 23.53 -44.70 17.87
CA GLN A 739 22.49 -44.66 18.88
C GLN A 739 23.09 -44.40 20.25
N LEU A 740 22.53 -43.44 20.99
CA LEU A 740 22.81 -43.19 22.39
C LEU A 740 21.60 -43.63 23.20
N ARG A 741 21.81 -44.43 24.24
CA ARG A 741 20.71 -44.96 25.06
C ARG A 741 21.00 -44.81 26.54
N LEU A 742 20.04 -44.27 27.28
CA LEU A 742 20.01 -44.33 28.74
C LEU A 742 18.61 -44.71 29.21
N ALA A 743 18.48 -45.92 29.74
CA ALA A 743 17.20 -46.55 30.04
C ALA A 743 16.25 -46.59 28.83
N LEU A 744 15.13 -45.86 28.90
CA LEU A 744 14.14 -45.74 27.83
C LEU A 744 14.38 -44.54 26.92
N SER A 745 15.30 -43.64 27.28
CA SER A 745 15.68 -42.51 26.44
C SER A 745 16.62 -42.96 25.33
N VAL A 746 16.33 -42.55 24.10
CA VAL A 746 17.10 -42.90 22.90
C VAL A 746 17.37 -41.63 22.10
N VAL A 747 18.62 -41.44 21.69
CA VAL A 747 19.00 -40.45 20.67
C VAL A 747 19.63 -41.19 19.51
N ASP A 748 18.98 -41.16 18.35
CA ASP A 748 19.49 -41.72 17.11
C ASP A 748 20.07 -40.59 16.23
N LEU A 749 21.35 -40.70 15.93
CA LEU A 749 22.08 -39.81 15.02
C LEU A 749 22.24 -40.50 13.66
N PHE A 750 21.89 -39.82 12.58
CA PHE A 750 22.08 -40.28 11.20
C PHE A 750 23.07 -39.38 10.45
N GLY A 751 23.65 -39.91 9.37
CA GLY A 751 24.64 -39.18 8.56
C GLY A 751 26.00 -39.02 9.25
N VAL A 752 26.29 -39.80 10.30
CA VAL A 752 27.52 -39.72 11.08
C VAL A 752 28.71 -40.22 10.25
N ALA A 753 29.60 -39.30 9.86
CA ALA A 753 30.80 -39.63 9.09
C ALA A 753 31.84 -40.43 9.88
N ASN A 754 32.00 -40.14 11.17
CA ASN A 754 32.94 -40.83 12.07
C ASN A 754 32.28 -41.15 13.42
N PRO A 755 31.71 -42.36 13.59
CA PRO A 755 31.09 -42.78 14.85
C PRO A 755 32.00 -42.67 16.09
N GLY A 756 33.32 -42.82 15.93
CA GLY A 756 34.27 -42.74 17.04
C GLY A 756 34.44 -41.32 17.60
N ALA A 757 34.07 -40.29 16.85
CA ALA A 757 34.17 -38.89 17.30
C ALA A 757 32.97 -38.44 18.14
N VAL A 758 31.84 -39.14 18.07
CA VAL A 758 30.57 -38.74 18.72
C VAL A 758 30.74 -38.55 20.23
N ALA A 759 31.53 -39.39 20.91
CA ALA A 759 31.77 -39.26 22.34
C ALA A 759 32.42 -37.92 22.74
N SER A 760 33.23 -37.32 21.86
CA SER A 760 33.86 -36.01 22.10
C SER A 760 32.94 -34.81 21.81
N GLN A 761 31.76 -35.08 21.21
CA GLN A 761 30.73 -34.09 20.91
C GLN A 761 29.61 -34.08 21.97
N ILE A 762 29.76 -34.83 23.07
CA ILE A 762 28.78 -34.93 24.15
C ILE A 762 29.31 -34.21 25.39
N ASP A 763 28.54 -33.24 25.87
CA ASP A 763 28.71 -32.62 27.16
C ASP A 763 27.84 -33.39 28.18
N GLY A 764 28.47 -34.16 29.08
CA GLY A 764 27.79 -35.07 30.01
C GLY A 764 27.53 -34.48 31.40
N PRO A 765 26.74 -35.17 32.27
CA PRO A 765 26.48 -34.71 33.64
C PRO A 765 27.79 -34.69 34.46
N GLU A 766 28.09 -33.58 35.14
CA GLU A 766 29.19 -33.52 36.10
C GLU A 766 28.96 -34.56 37.21
N ALA A 767 30.04 -35.22 37.65
CA ALA A 767 29.98 -36.20 38.73
C ALA A 767 29.44 -35.55 40.02
N ARG A 768 28.15 -35.76 40.33
CA ARG A 768 27.57 -35.33 41.61
C ARG A 768 28.41 -35.94 42.75
N PRO A 769 28.94 -35.15 43.70
CA PRO A 769 29.66 -35.70 44.84
C PRO A 769 28.74 -36.64 45.62
N GLU A 770 29.22 -37.86 45.92
CA GLU A 770 28.45 -38.83 46.70
C GLU A 770 27.91 -38.21 48.00
N PRO A 771 26.61 -38.39 48.33
CA PRO A 771 26.09 -37.92 49.59
C PRO A 771 26.75 -38.69 50.73
N LYS A 772 27.54 -37.99 51.57
CA LYS A 772 28.14 -38.55 52.79
C LYS A 772 27.05 -39.23 53.62
N ARG A 773 27.13 -40.56 53.73
CA ARG A 773 26.31 -41.37 54.64
C ARG A 773 26.44 -40.80 56.06
N LYS A 774 25.42 -40.11 56.55
CA LYS A 774 25.29 -39.79 57.98
C LYS A 774 25.17 -41.11 58.75
N LYS A 775 26.20 -41.43 59.55
CA LYS A 775 26.12 -42.48 60.57
C LYS A 775 24.93 -42.18 61.48
N ARG A 776 23.99 -43.12 61.57
CA ARG A 776 23.00 -43.18 62.65
C ARG A 776 23.75 -43.39 63.97
N GLU A 777 23.83 -42.37 64.80
CA GLU A 777 24.09 -42.56 66.23
C GLU A 777 22.82 -43.12 66.89
N LYS A 778 22.99 -44.27 67.56
CA LYS A 778 21.97 -44.88 68.41
C LYS A 778 21.90 -44.09 69.71
N SER A 779 20.67 -43.79 70.11
CA SER A 779 20.26 -43.32 71.43
C SER A 779 20.90 -44.10 72.59
N LYS A 780 21.29 -43.37 73.64
CA LYS A 780 21.05 -43.74 75.03
C LYS A 780 20.55 -42.51 75.78
#